data_AF-A0A497H9G5-F1
#
_entry.id   AF-A0A497H9G5-F1
#
_cell.length_a   1.000
_cell.length_b   1.000
_cell.length_c   1.000
_cell.angle_alpha   90.00
_cell.angle_beta   90.00
_cell.angle_gamma   90.00
#
_symmetry.space_group_name_H-M   'P 1'
#
loop_
_entity.id
_entity.type
_entity.pdbx_description
1 polymer ?
#
loop_
_entity_poly.entity_id
_entity_poly.type
_entity_poly.pdbx_seq_one_letter_code
_entity_poly.pdbx_strand_id
1 'polypeptide(L)'
;MKENLGGRVTLNNSKRAIKLEAVVLTVLMLGSVFFMPVGSVGVKENQKMVNPVDIWEVYNENKNIVQEAYKLDRKYVFDESQPVTLDGDNKDAGTKSDAGDKISRSTPIYPGEPIDDTPGRGRTGKISSSTDEDWYMFSACEGQKVQISVTPIDDIDVDLYLENRDGDVVASSTNSGSATESLSYTLDSTGYWFMQIKPVSGKGEYSFSIDVTGENDAGTGGDAGDSFSSATQITPGSYYGYLDKDDEEDWYKFNVNQGQGIHFILEVKNYALYSDFDISLYDPSGNFVYTENYYYDDELLYPATESGTWAVKISIFPGYNNAPQPDEWKYYYYGSGAYHLQFSIDSSAPEPPAPIPEPQITPVAKTFIINNDPDTNKDEYIYLAAIPASNYIKDGMRYLAPIVYQGDTTETNYFGTDADRGTVDTTTQYLIDDWNDYLAMFGKTAAEHTLPSDPIKAAAEIAVDNWETSKLAVIAVDGSSFTDTEETILEKTTTLKRKVEVKTLPGDNEKLPGPVGYPMFLGEEWGAIALAAYGVTKSYGDDACTYIENIFPDYMSYSSDWWPTPWDGAGDAIDVYYPITQKGLWTVGTQLKAGQFDSYKITKIAGDRYNIDVSSADCVITATVRTDEPSDLLVFLVDPDGNLKAPDIPRWNGPVLPIHEWYGFENPPVNPWRRWDPEDHTEFTAQVLHPQPGKWTVIVVPRYETGASTIPYTVTAKIKTVNPRRADAIISAANAAIIASQEHAPLLYVTEDSVPSETQNALSKLGVTEVIFIERGNIGENVKSSLPSIKDDLTTMQDIIDYIKAYPNTENYITITSIKTGDGYFAPAAMLAAYHCSPLLRIGEAPGLPAAVADRIETWRLWDGDYYHGSKSTGHLPKAMEPVPGEWTAQSLASAIIYMLSGGESGSIPPVGMDADRYWKCELYDDIHDWIAGYGLDGDGQEAYCFVAPRDDIYIPAHSVMIGNNSYAGHIPGITPAYTSAIVVRDILYPALIFVNPGRDITTSQLMNFPDGGTWTTNDGKTYSVYSSREIKKSFGSHGRVYDGHCLWRAHLKRMNDGASIMYYSGHGTGGSGISAQYEQTEHCKYPEQVWWDCWRGYSYDNWKMPRHNGRVWYNPKPPNLYDIIHFDHVDELFGNLHSNAIFYMSCTTADGDGPMVYLDHGALMFYGNAGSGLCPEADLQDDEFFKDILVNGETIGQAYSKQVWLHYRDYTTQDPTAMYGPSTLYGGLSITITTMQCIYGDPNLIIYSPEWTAPVPADS
;
A
#
# COMPACT_ATOMS: atom_id res chain seq x y z
N MET A 1 24.11 -58.63 53.14
CA MET A 1 24.48 -60.05 53.32
C MET A 1 24.51 -60.70 51.94
N LYS A 2 25.69 -61.22 51.57
CA LYS A 2 25.97 -62.39 50.70
C LYS A 2 25.19 -62.62 49.38
N GLU A 3 26.00 -62.64 48.30
CA GLU A 3 26.23 -63.76 47.36
C GLU A 3 25.12 -64.29 46.43
N ASN A 4 25.40 -64.11 45.14
CA ASN A 4 25.60 -65.13 44.09
C ASN A 4 24.43 -65.95 43.47
N LEU A 5 24.41 -65.80 42.13
CA LEU A 5 24.45 -66.82 41.07
C LEU A 5 23.19 -67.66 40.75
N GLY A 6 22.67 -67.43 39.54
CA GLY A 6 22.70 -68.44 38.47
C GLY A 6 21.35 -68.94 37.94
N GLY A 7 21.10 -68.72 36.64
CA GLY A 7 20.12 -69.51 35.87
C GLY A 7 19.47 -68.81 34.67
N ARG A 8 20.04 -69.02 33.47
CA ARG A 8 19.49 -68.64 32.14
C ARG A 8 18.09 -69.25 31.87
N VAL A 9 17.19 -68.45 31.30
CA VAL A 9 16.21 -68.91 30.28
C VAL A 9 16.10 -67.83 29.20
N THR A 10 16.43 -68.19 27.96
CA THR A 10 16.21 -67.39 26.75
C THR A 10 14.75 -67.55 26.30
N LEU A 11 14.05 -66.46 25.99
CA LEU A 11 12.92 -66.44 25.06
C LEU A 11 12.79 -65.04 24.44
N ASN A 12 12.91 -65.00 23.11
CA ASN A 12 12.62 -63.84 22.25
C ASN A 12 11.20 -63.32 22.50
N ASN A 13 11.04 -61.99 22.53
CA ASN A 13 9.96 -61.28 21.82
C ASN A 13 10.13 -59.75 21.93
N SER A 14 10.58 -59.16 20.81
CA SER A 14 10.53 -57.75 20.49
C SER A 14 9.08 -57.29 20.31
N LYS A 15 8.45 -56.75 21.36
CA LYS A 15 7.22 -55.92 21.26
C LYS A 15 6.91 -55.12 22.54
N ARG A 16 7.84 -55.01 23.49
CA ARG A 16 7.63 -54.35 24.80
C ARG A 16 8.48 -53.12 25.08
N ALA A 17 9.37 -52.71 24.18
CA ALA A 17 10.21 -51.52 24.38
C ALA A 17 9.44 -50.20 24.17
N ILE A 18 8.48 -50.15 23.23
CA ILE A 18 7.75 -48.92 22.87
C ILE A 18 6.77 -48.46 23.97
N LYS A 19 6.29 -49.37 24.85
CA LYS A 19 5.36 -49.00 25.93
C LYS A 19 6.02 -48.44 27.18
N LEU A 20 7.33 -48.61 27.36
CA LEU A 20 8.01 -48.15 28.58
C LEU A 20 8.49 -46.70 28.44
N GLU A 21 8.87 -46.27 27.24
CA GLU A 21 9.24 -44.87 26.95
C GLU A 21 8.03 -43.93 27.04
N ALA A 22 6.85 -44.35 26.57
CA ALA A 22 5.61 -43.58 26.70
C ALA A 22 5.16 -43.38 28.16
N VAL A 23 5.42 -44.34 29.05
CA VAL A 23 5.09 -44.25 30.48
C VAL A 23 6.09 -43.34 31.22
N VAL A 24 7.36 -43.32 30.81
CA VAL A 24 8.37 -42.39 31.36
C VAL A 24 8.09 -40.95 30.91
N LEU A 25 7.61 -40.74 29.67
CA LEU A 25 7.15 -39.44 29.18
C LEU A 25 5.93 -38.92 29.98
N THR A 26 5.00 -39.83 30.31
CA THR A 26 3.79 -39.51 31.10
C THR A 26 4.13 -39.11 32.55
N VAL A 27 5.16 -39.72 33.16
CA VAL A 27 5.59 -39.40 34.53
C VAL A 27 6.40 -38.10 34.62
N LEU A 28 7.07 -37.68 33.55
CA LEU A 28 7.76 -36.38 33.48
C LEU A 28 6.78 -35.20 33.35
N MET A 29 5.64 -35.37 32.66
CA MET A 29 4.65 -34.30 32.49
C MET A 29 3.64 -34.15 33.65
N LEU A 30 3.41 -35.18 34.46
CA LEU A 30 2.35 -35.20 35.49
C LEU A 30 2.77 -34.66 36.88
N GLY A 31 3.91 -33.98 36.98
CA GLY A 31 4.54 -33.60 38.25
C GLY A 31 3.84 -32.51 39.09
N SER A 32 2.79 -31.83 38.63
CA SER A 32 2.32 -30.62 39.34
C SER A 32 0.81 -30.36 39.45
N VAL A 33 -0.12 -31.18 38.95
CA VAL A 33 -1.56 -30.81 39.07
C VAL A 33 -2.47 -32.01 39.37
N PHE A 34 -3.04 -32.05 40.59
CA PHE A 34 -4.13 -32.95 40.97
C PHE A 34 -5.25 -32.15 41.69
N PHE A 35 -6.48 -32.39 41.23
CA PHE A 35 -7.79 -32.49 41.95
C PHE A 35 -8.93 -31.66 41.33
N MET A 36 -10.07 -32.35 41.16
CA MET A 36 -11.48 -31.88 41.05
C MET A 36 -12.16 -31.99 39.66
N PRO A 37 -13.50 -32.23 39.61
CA PRO A 37 -14.09 -33.35 38.87
C PRO A 37 -14.93 -32.98 37.64
N VAL A 38 -15.12 -34.00 36.79
CA VAL A 38 -15.90 -34.02 35.55
C VAL A 38 -17.40 -33.78 35.78
N GLY A 39 -17.94 -32.77 35.12
CA GLY A 39 -19.37 -32.59 34.83
C GLY A 39 -19.56 -32.46 33.32
N SER A 40 -20.32 -33.38 32.74
CA SER A 40 -20.61 -33.52 31.31
C SER A 40 -21.56 -32.44 30.77
N VAL A 41 -21.30 -31.92 29.57
CA VAL A 41 -22.32 -31.65 28.53
C VAL A 41 -21.67 -31.83 27.16
N GLY A 42 -22.28 -32.61 26.29
CA GLY A 42 -21.87 -32.74 24.90
C GLY A 42 -22.89 -32.10 23.97
N VAL A 43 -22.47 -31.80 22.74
CA VAL A 43 -23.31 -31.76 21.54
C VAL A 43 -22.43 -32.21 20.37
N LYS A 44 -22.94 -33.19 19.61
CA LYS A 44 -22.53 -33.47 18.23
C LYS A 44 -23.30 -32.52 17.33
N GLU A 45 -22.70 -32.02 16.27
CA GLU A 45 -23.32 -32.14 14.95
C GLU A 45 -22.31 -31.98 13.80
N ASN A 46 -22.52 -32.83 12.78
CA ASN A 46 -21.67 -32.97 11.61
C ASN A 46 -21.81 -31.74 10.70
N GLN A 47 -20.72 -31.03 10.43
CA GLN A 47 -20.66 -30.15 9.27
C GLN A 47 -20.59 -31.01 8.00
N LYS A 48 -21.58 -30.80 7.13
CA LYS A 48 -21.56 -31.30 5.75
C LYS A 48 -20.56 -30.45 4.97
N MET A 49 -19.62 -31.13 4.32
CA MET A 49 -18.78 -30.59 3.25
C MET A 49 -19.68 -29.95 2.19
N VAL A 50 -19.50 -28.66 1.96
CA VAL A 50 -20.01 -27.96 0.77
C VAL A 50 -18.85 -27.93 -0.21
N ASN A 51 -19.04 -28.55 -1.38
CA ASN A 51 -18.08 -28.44 -2.48
C ASN A 51 -18.02 -26.98 -2.95
N PRO A 52 -16.84 -26.48 -3.36
CA PRO A 52 -16.72 -25.17 -3.99
C PRO A 52 -17.55 -25.19 -5.28
N VAL A 53 -18.58 -24.34 -5.32
CA VAL A 53 -19.46 -24.17 -6.47
C VAL A 53 -18.80 -23.20 -7.43
N ASP A 54 -18.84 -23.55 -8.72
CA ASP A 54 -18.55 -22.71 -9.88
C ASP A 54 -18.98 -21.25 -9.67
N ILE A 55 -18.02 -20.34 -9.83
CA ILE A 55 -18.12 -18.90 -9.60
C ILE A 55 -18.77 -18.18 -10.81
N TRP A 56 -19.86 -18.73 -11.36
CA TRP A 56 -20.42 -18.23 -12.63
C TRP A 56 -21.92 -17.89 -12.64
N GLU A 57 -22.66 -17.92 -11.53
CA GLU A 57 -24.08 -17.49 -11.58
C GLU A 57 -24.66 -17.19 -10.19
N VAL A 58 -24.56 -15.95 -9.70
CA VAL A 58 -25.54 -15.41 -8.72
C VAL A 58 -25.70 -13.89 -8.91
N TYR A 59 -26.36 -13.47 -9.99
CA TYR A 59 -27.13 -12.21 -9.98
C TYR A 59 -28.46 -12.52 -9.30
N ASN A 60 -28.51 -12.41 -7.96
CA ASN A 60 -29.78 -12.36 -7.24
C ASN A 60 -29.97 -10.92 -6.76
N GLU A 61 -31.08 -10.30 -7.19
CA GLU A 61 -31.58 -9.03 -6.68
C GLU A 61 -31.75 -9.10 -5.15
N ASN A 62 -30.69 -8.73 -4.41
CA ASN A 62 -30.74 -8.57 -2.97
C ASN A 62 -31.39 -7.21 -2.65
N LYS A 63 -32.49 -7.24 -1.90
CA LYS A 63 -33.30 -6.06 -1.55
C LYS A 63 -32.68 -5.13 -0.48
N ASN A 64 -31.40 -5.30 -0.16
CA ASN A 64 -30.70 -4.58 0.92
C ASN A 64 -29.35 -3.99 0.45
N ILE A 65 -29.24 -3.57 -0.82
CA ILE A 65 -28.09 -2.78 -1.29
C ILE A 65 -28.29 -1.35 -0.76
N VAL A 66 -27.28 -0.80 -0.07
CA VAL A 66 -27.40 0.45 0.71
C VAL A 66 -27.07 1.68 -0.13
N GLN A 67 -26.28 1.55 -1.18
CA GLN A 67 -26.31 2.48 -2.30
C GLN A 67 -27.54 2.12 -3.14
N GLU A 68 -28.35 3.10 -3.56
CA GLU A 68 -29.35 2.81 -4.59
C GLU A 68 -28.60 2.24 -5.79
N ALA A 69 -28.78 0.94 -6.06
CA ALA A 69 -28.31 0.37 -7.31
C ALA A 69 -28.97 1.22 -8.40
N TYR A 70 -28.17 2.05 -9.10
CA TYR A 70 -28.55 2.54 -10.41
C TYR A 70 -29.10 1.32 -11.13
N LYS A 71 -30.39 1.35 -11.47
CA LYS A 71 -31.13 0.19 -11.96
C LYS A 71 -30.28 -0.50 -13.01
N LEU A 72 -29.81 -1.69 -12.63
CA LEU A 72 -29.08 -2.58 -13.51
C LEU A 72 -29.77 -2.65 -14.86
N ASP A 73 -28.92 -2.52 -15.87
CA ASP A 73 -29.15 -2.71 -17.28
C ASP A 73 -30.50 -3.36 -17.59
N ARG A 74 -31.42 -2.57 -18.15
CA ARG A 74 -32.55 -3.16 -18.85
C ARG A 74 -31.99 -3.93 -20.03
N LYS A 75 -31.81 -5.24 -19.84
CA LYS A 75 -31.94 -6.37 -20.75
C LYS A 75 -31.99 -6.09 -22.26
N TYR A 76 -31.07 -5.28 -22.77
CA TYR A 76 -30.33 -5.63 -23.96
C TYR A 76 -29.01 -6.15 -23.44
N VAL A 77 -29.01 -7.44 -23.08
CA VAL A 77 -27.77 -8.19 -23.05
C VAL A 77 -27.28 -8.15 -24.49
N PHE A 78 -26.29 -7.30 -24.79
CA PHE A 78 -25.39 -7.64 -25.88
C PHE A 78 -24.90 -9.04 -25.55
N ASP A 79 -25.18 -9.96 -26.45
CA ASP A 79 -24.83 -11.34 -26.26
C ASP A 79 -23.30 -11.45 -26.33
N GLU A 80 -22.62 -11.21 -25.20
CA GLU A 80 -21.18 -11.44 -25.03
C GLU A 80 -20.83 -12.94 -25.12
N SER A 81 -21.83 -13.84 -25.24
CA SER A 81 -21.64 -15.29 -25.12
C SER A 81 -21.04 -15.97 -26.34
N GLN A 82 -20.45 -15.24 -27.29
CA GLN A 82 -19.58 -15.84 -28.29
C GLN A 82 -18.30 -15.00 -28.41
N PRO A 83 -17.10 -15.62 -28.43
CA PRO A 83 -15.91 -14.90 -28.83
C PRO A 83 -16.21 -14.29 -30.18
N VAL A 84 -15.97 -12.98 -30.30
CA VAL A 84 -15.82 -12.30 -31.58
C VAL A 84 -14.93 -13.23 -32.41
N THR A 85 -15.51 -13.96 -33.36
CA THR A 85 -14.75 -14.96 -34.10
C THR A 85 -13.65 -14.19 -34.78
N LEU A 86 -12.39 -14.53 -34.44
CA LEU A 86 -11.21 -14.06 -35.13
C LEU A 86 -11.28 -14.60 -36.56
N ASP A 87 -12.15 -14.01 -37.38
CA ASP A 87 -12.09 -14.19 -38.81
C ASP A 87 -11.11 -13.15 -39.32
N GLY A 88 -9.89 -13.59 -39.61
CA GLY A 88 -8.83 -12.70 -40.12
C GLY A 88 -9.22 -12.01 -41.43
N ASP A 89 -10.33 -12.44 -42.04
CA ASP A 89 -10.82 -12.01 -43.34
C ASP A 89 -11.99 -11.01 -43.32
N ASN A 90 -12.71 -10.76 -42.20
CA ASN A 90 -13.80 -9.75 -42.11
C ASN A 90 -13.44 -8.65 -41.09
N LYS A 91 -13.03 -7.48 -41.57
CA LYS A 91 -12.57 -6.35 -40.74
C LYS A 91 -13.41 -5.12 -41.04
N ASP A 92 -14.40 -4.87 -40.21
CA ASP A 92 -15.41 -3.87 -40.49
C ASP A 92 -15.27 -2.65 -39.57
N ALA A 93 -15.36 -1.45 -40.14
CA ALA A 93 -15.20 -0.17 -39.46
C ALA A 93 -13.97 -0.05 -38.53
N GLY A 94 -12.83 -0.59 -38.98
CA GLY A 94 -11.56 -0.54 -38.21
C GLY A 94 -11.49 -1.59 -37.09
N THR A 95 -12.53 -2.42 -36.92
CA THR A 95 -12.48 -3.59 -36.05
C THR A 95 -11.76 -4.76 -36.76
N LYS A 96 -11.29 -5.76 -36.03
CA LYS A 96 -10.84 -7.04 -36.62
C LYS A 96 -11.94 -8.10 -36.62
N SER A 97 -13.17 -7.65 -36.72
CA SER A 97 -14.35 -8.47 -36.68
C SER A 97 -15.35 -8.03 -37.73
N ASP A 98 -16.24 -8.96 -38.01
CA ASP A 98 -17.46 -8.71 -38.76
C ASP A 98 -18.40 -7.75 -38.00
N ALA A 99 -19.09 -6.87 -38.73
CA ALA A 99 -20.01 -5.89 -38.17
C ALA A 99 -21.25 -6.52 -37.49
N GLY A 100 -21.51 -7.81 -37.77
CA GLY A 100 -22.49 -8.65 -37.11
C GLY A 100 -23.85 -8.64 -37.81
N ASP A 101 -24.36 -9.84 -38.13
CA ASP A 101 -25.59 -10.10 -38.91
C ASP A 101 -26.95 -9.69 -38.31
N LYS A 102 -26.98 -8.93 -37.21
CA LYS A 102 -28.24 -8.50 -36.57
C LYS A 102 -28.07 -7.18 -35.84
N ILE A 103 -29.15 -6.41 -35.77
CA ILE A 103 -29.20 -5.12 -35.06
C ILE A 103 -28.64 -5.18 -33.62
N SER A 104 -28.87 -6.28 -32.89
CA SER A 104 -28.35 -6.48 -31.52
C SER A 104 -26.87 -6.84 -31.43
N ARG A 105 -26.18 -6.96 -32.55
CA ARG A 105 -24.74 -7.15 -32.70
C ARG A 105 -24.09 -6.04 -33.52
N SER A 106 -24.81 -4.94 -33.74
CA SER A 106 -24.31 -3.82 -34.52
C SER A 106 -22.99 -3.30 -33.96
N THR A 107 -22.06 -3.02 -34.87
CA THR A 107 -20.77 -2.43 -34.54
C THR A 107 -20.92 -0.92 -34.37
N PRO A 108 -20.53 -0.34 -33.22
CA PRO A 108 -20.60 1.10 -33.02
C PRO A 108 -19.62 1.82 -33.96
N ILE A 109 -20.10 2.89 -34.60
CA ILE A 109 -19.31 3.82 -35.40
C ILE A 109 -19.56 5.24 -34.93
N TYR A 110 -18.55 6.08 -35.11
CA TYR A 110 -18.52 7.44 -34.58
C TYR A 110 -18.37 8.45 -35.73
N PRO A 111 -19.49 8.93 -36.30
CA PRO A 111 -19.49 10.12 -37.15
C PRO A 111 -18.96 11.33 -36.36
N GLY A 112 -18.33 12.29 -37.03
CA GLY A 112 -17.74 13.45 -36.34
C GLY A 112 -16.35 13.22 -35.75
N GLU A 113 -15.85 11.97 -35.70
CA GLU A 113 -14.49 11.66 -35.25
C GLU A 113 -13.46 11.59 -36.41
N PRO A 114 -12.14 11.63 -36.12
CA PRO A 114 -11.11 11.42 -37.13
C PRO A 114 -11.28 10.07 -37.84
N ILE A 115 -11.11 10.04 -39.17
CA ILE A 115 -11.20 8.79 -39.95
C ILE A 115 -9.82 8.13 -39.99
N ASP A 116 -9.73 6.94 -39.39
CA ASP A 116 -8.55 6.07 -39.39
C ASP A 116 -8.96 4.60 -39.13
N ASP A 117 -7.99 3.68 -39.00
CA ASP A 117 -8.25 2.24 -38.83
C ASP A 117 -8.59 1.84 -37.38
N THR A 118 -9.00 2.78 -36.53
CA THR A 118 -9.36 2.51 -35.13
C THR A 118 -10.81 2.01 -35.05
N PRO A 119 -11.14 1.02 -34.19
CA PRO A 119 -12.51 0.52 -34.03
C PRO A 119 -13.57 1.62 -33.93
N GLY A 120 -14.55 1.58 -34.83
CA GLY A 120 -15.64 2.55 -34.95
C GLY A 120 -15.33 3.79 -35.81
N ARG A 121 -14.05 4.01 -36.15
CA ARG A 121 -13.61 5.13 -37.01
C ARG A 121 -13.17 4.69 -38.40
N GLY A 122 -13.00 3.38 -38.60
CA GLY A 122 -12.79 2.82 -39.93
C GLY A 122 -14.02 2.98 -40.83
N ARG A 123 -13.78 2.92 -42.14
CA ARG A 123 -14.76 3.26 -43.20
C ARG A 123 -14.80 2.21 -44.31
N THR A 124 -14.44 0.98 -43.99
CA THR A 124 -14.44 -0.19 -44.87
C THR A 124 -15.09 -1.36 -44.17
N GLY A 125 -15.62 -2.30 -44.95
CA GLY A 125 -16.10 -3.59 -44.44
C GLY A 125 -16.16 -4.64 -45.54
N LYS A 126 -16.55 -5.87 -45.20
CA LYS A 126 -16.55 -6.99 -46.14
C LYS A 126 -17.69 -7.97 -45.92
N ILE A 127 -18.40 -8.23 -47.01
CA ILE A 127 -19.39 -9.30 -47.12
C ILE A 127 -18.69 -10.61 -47.55
N SER A 128 -18.63 -11.58 -46.64
CA SER A 128 -18.05 -12.92 -46.85
C SER A 128 -19.07 -14.00 -47.20
N SER A 129 -20.37 -13.74 -47.06
CA SER A 129 -21.42 -14.70 -47.42
C SER A 129 -22.69 -14.03 -47.94
N SER A 130 -23.60 -14.79 -48.56
CA SER A 130 -24.90 -14.25 -48.98
C SER A 130 -25.88 -14.05 -47.81
N THR A 131 -25.44 -14.35 -46.59
CA THR A 131 -26.19 -14.16 -45.34
C THR A 131 -25.46 -13.25 -44.37
N ASP A 132 -24.31 -12.70 -44.79
CA ASP A 132 -23.50 -11.73 -44.04
C ASP A 132 -24.21 -10.40 -44.12
N GLU A 133 -24.79 -9.92 -43.04
CA GLU A 133 -25.34 -8.56 -43.00
C GLU A 133 -24.46 -7.71 -42.10
N ASP A 134 -24.04 -6.55 -42.59
CA ASP A 134 -23.19 -5.69 -41.78
C ASP A 134 -24.06 -4.62 -41.12
N TRP A 135 -24.20 -4.73 -39.80
CA TRP A 135 -24.96 -3.78 -39.00
C TRP A 135 -24.02 -2.84 -38.25
N TYR A 136 -24.24 -1.54 -38.41
CA TYR A 136 -23.53 -0.51 -37.67
C TYR A 136 -24.49 0.36 -36.87
N MET A 137 -24.04 0.89 -35.73
CA MET A 137 -24.82 1.78 -34.88
C MET A 137 -24.08 3.10 -34.68
N PHE A 138 -24.78 4.22 -34.71
CA PHE A 138 -24.22 5.54 -34.41
C PHE A 138 -25.20 6.38 -33.59
N SER A 139 -24.67 7.42 -32.95
CA SER A 139 -25.45 8.40 -32.19
C SER A 139 -25.71 9.65 -33.02
N ALA A 140 -26.90 10.24 -32.91
CA ALA A 140 -27.24 11.54 -33.50
C ALA A 140 -28.50 12.14 -32.85
N CYS A 141 -28.73 13.43 -33.10
CA CYS A 141 -29.84 14.23 -32.59
C CYS A 141 -31.01 14.37 -33.59
N GLU A 142 -32.22 14.51 -33.06
CA GLU A 142 -33.39 14.90 -33.85
C GLU A 142 -33.13 16.20 -34.62
N GLY A 143 -33.47 16.22 -35.91
CA GLY A 143 -33.28 17.37 -36.79
C GLY A 143 -31.94 17.41 -37.52
N GLN A 144 -30.92 16.68 -37.03
CA GLN A 144 -29.67 16.51 -37.78
C GLN A 144 -29.92 15.74 -39.08
N LYS A 145 -29.09 16.04 -40.08
CA LYS A 145 -29.12 15.38 -41.38
C LYS A 145 -27.97 14.39 -41.48
N VAL A 146 -28.31 13.12 -41.67
CA VAL A 146 -27.35 12.06 -41.98
C VAL A 146 -27.23 11.89 -43.50
N GLN A 147 -25.99 11.74 -43.96
CA GLN A 147 -25.65 11.39 -45.34
C GLN A 147 -24.77 10.15 -45.31
N ILE A 148 -25.21 9.09 -45.99
CA ILE A 148 -24.51 7.81 -46.03
C ILE A 148 -24.27 7.43 -47.47
N SER A 149 -23.05 7.01 -47.78
CA SER A 149 -22.71 6.37 -49.06
C SER A 149 -21.98 5.06 -48.84
N VAL A 150 -22.29 4.03 -49.63
CA VAL A 150 -21.60 2.74 -49.63
C VAL A 150 -21.15 2.44 -51.05
N THR A 151 -19.85 2.26 -51.24
CA THR A 151 -19.25 1.96 -52.54
C THR A 151 -18.63 0.57 -52.52
N PRO A 152 -19.20 -0.40 -53.25
CA PRO A 152 -18.56 -1.67 -53.54
C PRO A 152 -17.14 -1.49 -54.08
N ILE A 153 -16.16 -2.16 -53.46
CA ILE A 153 -14.75 -2.19 -53.92
C ILE A 153 -14.59 -3.36 -54.90
N ASP A 154 -15.17 -4.51 -54.54
CA ASP A 154 -15.21 -5.71 -55.38
C ASP A 154 -16.50 -5.77 -56.23
N ASP A 155 -16.62 -6.81 -57.08
CA ASP A 155 -17.83 -7.10 -57.85
C ASP A 155 -18.93 -7.71 -56.95
N ILE A 156 -19.45 -6.85 -56.06
CA ILE A 156 -20.55 -7.14 -55.15
C ILE A 156 -21.72 -6.19 -55.40
N ASP A 157 -22.91 -6.66 -55.05
CA ASP A 157 -24.18 -5.96 -55.11
C ASP A 157 -24.74 -5.94 -53.69
N VAL A 158 -24.81 -4.75 -53.08
CA VAL A 158 -25.26 -4.55 -51.70
C VAL A 158 -26.35 -3.48 -51.69
N ASP A 159 -27.34 -3.66 -50.83
CA ASP A 159 -28.36 -2.66 -50.53
C ASP A 159 -28.01 -1.95 -49.22
N LEU A 160 -28.35 -0.67 -49.12
CA LEU A 160 -28.15 0.15 -47.92
C LEU A 160 -29.49 0.52 -47.29
N TYR A 161 -29.64 0.29 -45.99
CA TYR A 161 -30.81 0.67 -45.21
C TYR A 161 -30.40 1.49 -43.98
N LEU A 162 -31.22 2.49 -43.65
CA LEU A 162 -31.15 3.24 -42.39
C LEU A 162 -32.39 2.90 -41.57
N GLU A 163 -32.18 2.51 -40.32
CA GLU A 163 -33.21 2.08 -39.38
C GLU A 163 -33.18 2.89 -38.09
N ASN A 164 -34.36 3.08 -37.50
CA ASN A 164 -34.51 3.70 -36.18
C ASN A 164 -34.32 2.67 -35.05
N ARG A 165 -34.44 3.12 -33.80
CA ARG A 165 -34.28 2.27 -32.60
C ARG A 165 -35.28 1.12 -32.48
N ASP A 166 -36.44 1.23 -33.12
CA ASP A 166 -37.46 0.18 -33.13
C ASP A 166 -37.21 -0.89 -34.22
N GLY A 167 -36.19 -0.69 -35.07
CA GLY A 167 -35.87 -1.56 -36.22
C GLY A 167 -36.73 -1.28 -37.46
N ASP A 168 -37.35 -0.10 -37.54
CA ASP A 168 -38.09 0.32 -38.72
C ASP A 168 -37.15 0.98 -39.73
N VAL A 169 -37.17 0.51 -40.99
CA VAL A 169 -36.46 1.13 -42.11
C VAL A 169 -37.09 2.47 -42.47
N VAL A 170 -36.31 3.55 -42.32
CA VAL A 170 -36.74 4.93 -42.62
C VAL A 170 -36.22 5.46 -43.95
N ALA A 171 -35.09 4.93 -44.43
CA ALA A 171 -34.51 5.25 -45.74
C ALA A 171 -33.76 4.04 -46.29
N SER A 172 -33.69 3.93 -47.62
CA SER A 172 -32.90 2.88 -48.28
C SER A 172 -32.41 3.30 -49.67
N SER A 173 -31.39 2.60 -50.15
CA SER A 173 -30.87 2.66 -51.52
C SER A 173 -30.60 1.24 -51.99
N THR A 174 -31.09 0.90 -53.18
CA THR A 174 -31.04 -0.46 -53.76
C THR A 174 -30.71 -0.37 -55.26
N ASN A 175 -29.59 0.25 -55.62
CA ASN A 175 -29.13 0.29 -57.01
C ASN A 175 -28.71 -1.12 -57.45
N SER A 176 -28.56 -1.33 -58.75
CA SER A 176 -28.22 -2.64 -59.29
C SER A 176 -26.73 -2.79 -59.51
N GLY A 177 -26.15 -3.91 -59.05
CA GLY A 177 -24.74 -4.26 -59.28
C GLY A 177 -23.80 -3.43 -58.40
N SER A 178 -22.55 -3.26 -58.82
CA SER A 178 -21.52 -2.53 -58.03
C SER A 178 -21.65 -1.00 -58.06
N ALA A 179 -22.86 -0.46 -58.25
CA ALA A 179 -23.11 0.97 -58.18
C ALA A 179 -23.07 1.43 -56.71
N THR A 180 -22.55 2.64 -56.46
CA THR A 180 -22.59 3.24 -55.13
C THR A 180 -24.04 3.38 -54.64
N GLU A 181 -24.32 2.89 -53.44
CA GLU A 181 -25.54 3.18 -52.71
C GLU A 181 -25.41 4.51 -51.97
N SER A 182 -26.45 5.33 -51.96
CA SER A 182 -26.42 6.60 -51.23
C SER A 182 -27.80 7.01 -50.78
N LEU A 183 -27.89 7.43 -49.51
CA LEU A 183 -29.12 7.96 -48.94
C LEU A 183 -28.83 9.22 -48.13
N SER A 184 -29.89 10.01 -47.92
CA SER A 184 -29.85 11.12 -46.99
C SER A 184 -31.19 11.23 -46.28
N TYR A 185 -31.14 11.42 -44.97
CA TYR A 185 -32.31 11.46 -44.11
C TYR A 185 -32.15 12.55 -43.04
N THR A 186 -33.25 13.21 -42.70
CA THR A 186 -33.31 14.11 -41.53
C THR A 186 -33.89 13.30 -40.39
N LEU A 187 -33.11 13.13 -39.33
CA LEU A 187 -33.42 12.25 -38.21
C LEU A 187 -34.62 12.80 -37.43
N ASP A 188 -35.51 11.92 -37.00
CA ASP A 188 -36.78 12.26 -36.32
C ASP A 188 -36.79 11.91 -34.83
N SER A 189 -35.65 11.48 -34.31
CA SER A 189 -35.43 11.14 -32.90
C SER A 189 -33.95 11.24 -32.54
N THR A 190 -33.68 11.57 -31.28
CA THR A 190 -32.32 11.60 -30.70
C THR A 190 -31.95 10.23 -30.12
N GLY A 191 -30.70 9.82 -30.30
CA GLY A 191 -30.10 8.62 -29.74
C GLY A 191 -29.54 7.71 -30.82
N TYR A 192 -29.71 6.40 -30.64
CA TYR A 192 -29.10 5.39 -31.50
C TYR A 192 -29.87 5.18 -32.82
N TRP A 193 -29.11 5.19 -33.91
CA TRP A 193 -29.53 4.91 -35.28
C TRP A 193 -28.71 3.75 -35.85
N PHE A 194 -29.30 2.99 -36.79
CA PHE A 194 -28.70 1.77 -37.30
C PHE A 194 -28.56 1.81 -38.81
N MET A 195 -27.36 1.52 -39.30
CA MET A 195 -27.05 1.34 -40.72
C MET A 195 -26.91 -0.14 -41.02
N GLN A 196 -27.71 -0.67 -41.95
CA GLN A 196 -27.61 -2.04 -42.42
C GLN A 196 -27.09 -2.05 -43.86
N ILE A 197 -26.02 -2.80 -44.10
CA ILE A 197 -25.50 -3.09 -45.44
C ILE A 197 -25.80 -4.55 -45.72
N LYS A 198 -26.68 -4.79 -46.69
CA LYS A 198 -27.25 -6.12 -46.94
C LYS A 198 -26.81 -6.65 -48.31
N PRO A 199 -26.25 -7.86 -48.40
CA PRO A 199 -25.83 -8.41 -49.68
C PRO A 199 -27.02 -8.87 -50.53
N VAL A 200 -27.00 -8.46 -51.79
CA VAL A 200 -27.92 -8.94 -52.83
C VAL A 200 -27.24 -10.05 -53.64
N SER A 201 -26.00 -9.84 -54.08
CA SER A 201 -25.18 -10.85 -54.75
C SER A 201 -23.69 -10.54 -54.71
N GLY A 202 -22.84 -11.55 -54.94
CA GLY A 202 -21.38 -11.40 -54.83
C GLY A 202 -20.85 -11.52 -53.40
N LYS A 203 -19.54 -11.42 -53.24
CA LYS A 203 -18.79 -11.39 -51.98
C LYS A 203 -17.54 -10.55 -52.18
N GLY A 204 -17.16 -9.76 -51.19
CA GLY A 204 -16.04 -8.82 -51.33
C GLY A 204 -16.19 -7.59 -50.46
N GLU A 205 -15.23 -6.69 -50.62
CA GLU A 205 -15.08 -5.49 -49.78
C GLU A 205 -15.95 -4.33 -50.29
N TYR A 206 -16.30 -3.43 -49.36
CA TYR A 206 -16.88 -2.13 -49.64
C TYR A 206 -16.21 -1.05 -48.79
N SER A 207 -16.37 0.19 -49.21
CA SER A 207 -16.10 1.38 -48.40
C SER A 207 -17.39 2.13 -48.14
N PHE A 208 -17.47 2.86 -47.03
CA PHE A 208 -18.62 3.69 -46.70
C PHE A 208 -18.21 5.06 -46.16
N SER A 209 -19.06 6.06 -46.34
CA SER A 209 -18.97 7.34 -45.66
C SER A 209 -20.24 7.60 -44.87
N ILE A 210 -20.10 8.23 -43.71
CA ILE A 210 -21.21 8.70 -42.90
C ILE A 210 -20.87 10.09 -42.38
N ASP A 211 -21.72 11.05 -42.69
CA ASP A 211 -21.61 12.42 -42.21
C ASP A 211 -22.93 12.81 -41.52
N VAL A 212 -22.84 13.23 -40.26
CA VAL A 212 -23.94 13.81 -39.49
C VAL A 212 -23.71 15.31 -39.47
N THR A 213 -24.70 16.09 -39.90
CA THR A 213 -24.56 17.55 -40.08
C THR A 213 -25.82 18.28 -39.65
N GLY A 214 -25.68 19.57 -39.35
CA GLY A 214 -26.81 20.42 -38.99
C GLY A 214 -27.21 20.25 -37.54
N GLU A 215 -26.30 20.60 -36.64
CA GLU A 215 -26.52 20.71 -35.20
C GLU A 215 -27.82 21.42 -34.84
N ASN A 216 -28.32 21.04 -33.68
CA ASN A 216 -29.65 21.41 -33.25
C ASN A 216 -29.73 21.37 -31.72
N ASP A 217 -28.69 21.88 -31.06
CA ASP A 217 -28.55 21.79 -29.61
C ASP A 217 -29.63 22.65 -28.96
N ALA A 218 -30.30 22.05 -27.98
CA ALA A 218 -31.53 22.55 -27.39
C ALA A 218 -32.65 22.92 -28.40
N GLY A 219 -32.65 22.34 -29.60
CA GLY A 219 -33.66 22.58 -30.64
C GLY A 219 -33.55 23.95 -31.32
N THR A 220 -32.38 24.59 -31.27
CA THR A 220 -32.17 25.96 -31.79
C THR A 220 -31.85 26.01 -33.29
N GLY A 221 -31.52 24.88 -33.91
CA GLY A 221 -31.05 24.78 -35.30
C GLY A 221 -29.58 25.15 -35.50
N GLY A 222 -28.77 25.10 -34.44
CA GLY A 222 -27.30 25.18 -34.46
C GLY A 222 -26.70 24.80 -33.09
N ASP A 223 -25.39 24.95 -32.99
CA ASP A 223 -24.52 24.79 -31.80
C ASP A 223 -24.98 25.61 -30.57
N ALA A 224 -24.79 25.09 -29.34
CA ALA A 224 -25.02 25.83 -28.11
C ALA A 224 -23.96 26.91 -27.82
N GLY A 225 -22.80 26.85 -28.47
CA GLY A 225 -21.71 27.83 -28.49
C GLY A 225 -20.55 27.47 -27.58
N ASP A 226 -19.32 27.84 -27.97
CA ASP A 226 -18.07 27.47 -27.27
C ASP A 226 -17.66 28.36 -26.07
N SER A 227 -18.56 29.18 -25.53
CA SER A 227 -18.20 30.10 -24.44
C SER A 227 -19.41 30.62 -23.67
N PHE A 228 -19.19 31.10 -22.45
CA PHE A 228 -20.21 31.82 -21.66
C PHE A 228 -20.91 32.92 -22.48
N SER A 229 -20.17 33.66 -23.31
CA SER A 229 -20.70 34.78 -24.08
C SER A 229 -21.60 34.36 -25.25
N SER A 230 -21.27 33.23 -25.89
CA SER A 230 -22.04 32.62 -27.00
C SER A 230 -23.14 31.68 -26.52
N ALA A 231 -23.11 31.27 -25.25
CA ALA A 231 -23.98 30.25 -24.67
C ALA A 231 -25.48 30.40 -25.01
N THR A 232 -26.12 29.28 -25.32
CA THR A 232 -27.53 29.20 -25.67
C THR A 232 -28.44 29.40 -24.46
N GLN A 233 -29.45 30.25 -24.58
CA GLN A 233 -30.39 30.53 -23.49
C GLN A 233 -31.41 29.38 -23.34
N ILE A 234 -31.44 28.75 -22.16
CA ILE A 234 -32.43 27.71 -21.82
C ILE A 234 -33.31 28.12 -20.62
N THR A 235 -34.39 27.37 -20.42
CA THR A 235 -35.29 27.41 -19.25
C THR A 235 -35.45 26.01 -18.65
N PRO A 236 -36.01 25.81 -17.45
CA PRO A 236 -36.28 24.45 -16.96
C PRO A 236 -37.01 23.58 -18.00
N GLY A 237 -36.48 22.40 -18.30
CA GLY A 237 -36.89 21.58 -19.44
C GLY A 237 -35.97 20.40 -19.72
N SER A 238 -36.18 19.74 -20.85
CA SER A 238 -35.38 18.63 -21.36
C SER A 238 -34.83 19.03 -22.72
N TYR A 239 -33.54 18.82 -22.91
CA TYR A 239 -32.76 19.27 -24.04
C TYR A 239 -31.87 18.14 -24.53
N TYR A 240 -31.57 18.15 -25.82
CA TYR A 240 -30.58 17.26 -26.42
C TYR A 240 -29.48 18.12 -27.04
N GLY A 241 -28.26 17.62 -27.01
CA GLY A 241 -27.16 18.20 -27.77
C GLY A 241 -26.24 17.12 -28.30
N TYR A 242 -25.26 17.50 -29.11
CA TYR A 242 -24.33 16.59 -29.78
C TYR A 242 -22.93 17.19 -29.79
N LEU A 243 -21.94 16.45 -29.28
CA LEU A 243 -20.54 16.86 -29.32
C LEU A 243 -19.74 15.96 -30.27
N ASP A 244 -18.69 16.48 -30.88
CA ASP A 244 -17.70 15.74 -31.66
C ASP A 244 -16.30 16.38 -31.63
N LYS A 245 -15.41 16.05 -32.58
CA LYS A 245 -14.04 16.58 -32.59
C LYS A 245 -13.95 18.07 -33.01
N ASP A 246 -14.95 18.56 -33.73
CA ASP A 246 -15.02 19.94 -34.24
C ASP A 246 -15.88 20.82 -33.30
N ASP A 247 -16.70 20.20 -32.45
CA ASP A 247 -17.49 20.80 -31.37
C ASP A 247 -17.32 19.99 -30.05
N GLU A 248 -16.32 20.38 -29.23
CA GLU A 248 -15.99 19.66 -28.00
C GLU A 248 -16.75 20.17 -26.77
N GLU A 249 -17.46 21.30 -26.87
CA GLU A 249 -18.08 21.98 -25.72
C GLU A 249 -19.38 22.70 -26.03
N ASP A 250 -20.46 22.30 -25.35
CA ASP A 250 -21.75 22.98 -25.42
C ASP A 250 -21.95 23.90 -24.20
N TRP A 251 -22.20 25.19 -24.42
CA TRP A 251 -22.52 26.14 -23.34
C TRP A 251 -23.99 26.56 -23.33
N TYR A 252 -24.62 26.45 -22.16
CA TYR A 252 -25.99 26.92 -21.92
C TYR A 252 -26.04 27.98 -20.82
N LYS A 253 -26.95 28.94 -20.93
CA LYS A 253 -27.20 29.96 -19.91
C LYS A 253 -28.66 30.07 -19.47
N PHE A 254 -28.87 30.38 -18.20
CA PHE A 254 -30.20 30.41 -17.57
C PHE A 254 -30.24 31.44 -16.43
N ASN A 255 -31.44 31.87 -16.06
CA ASN A 255 -31.63 32.82 -14.96
C ASN A 255 -32.16 32.10 -13.73
N VAL A 256 -31.55 32.35 -12.57
CA VAL A 256 -31.94 31.78 -11.29
C VAL A 256 -31.84 32.85 -10.20
N ASN A 257 -32.66 32.75 -9.15
CA ASN A 257 -32.57 33.63 -7.99
C ASN A 257 -31.73 32.98 -6.90
N GLN A 258 -31.06 33.82 -6.11
CA GLN A 258 -30.29 33.42 -4.95
C GLN A 258 -31.11 32.51 -4.02
N GLY A 259 -30.51 31.41 -3.59
CA GLY A 259 -31.09 30.41 -2.68
C GLY A 259 -31.92 29.31 -3.34
N GLN A 260 -32.16 29.38 -4.66
CA GLN A 260 -32.78 28.27 -5.41
C GLN A 260 -31.74 27.19 -5.75
N GLY A 261 -32.18 25.95 -5.95
CA GLY A 261 -31.32 24.87 -6.43
C GLY A 261 -31.21 24.87 -7.96
N ILE A 262 -30.01 24.83 -8.50
CA ILE A 262 -29.71 24.60 -9.91
C ILE A 262 -29.51 23.09 -10.05
N HIS A 263 -30.39 22.41 -10.78
CA HIS A 263 -30.35 20.95 -10.90
C HIS A 263 -30.27 20.53 -12.35
N PHE A 264 -29.20 19.83 -12.70
CA PHE A 264 -29.00 19.21 -14.00
C PHE A 264 -28.81 17.70 -13.86
N ILE A 265 -29.39 16.95 -14.79
CA ILE A 265 -29.08 15.54 -15.01
C ILE A 265 -28.59 15.44 -16.46
N LEU A 266 -27.33 15.08 -16.63
CA LEU A 266 -26.69 14.81 -17.92
C LEU A 266 -26.68 13.30 -18.15
N GLU A 267 -27.48 12.82 -19.10
CA GLU A 267 -27.52 11.41 -19.48
C GLU A 267 -26.75 11.21 -20.79
N VAL A 268 -25.70 10.38 -20.74
CA VAL A 268 -24.83 10.05 -21.87
C VAL A 268 -24.97 8.59 -22.24
N LYS A 269 -25.03 7.68 -21.26
CA LYS A 269 -24.99 6.22 -21.46
C LYS A 269 -26.02 5.71 -22.48
N ASN A 270 -27.22 6.28 -22.48
CA ASN A 270 -28.32 5.85 -23.33
C ASN A 270 -28.35 6.52 -24.72
N TYR A 271 -27.43 7.44 -24.98
CA TYR A 271 -27.42 8.29 -26.17
C TYR A 271 -26.09 8.19 -26.93
N ALA A 272 -24.95 8.04 -26.27
CA ALA A 272 -23.64 7.89 -26.89
C ALA A 272 -22.84 6.75 -26.22
N LEU A 273 -22.71 5.62 -26.92
CA LEU A 273 -22.01 4.45 -26.38
C LEU A 273 -20.49 4.69 -26.37
N TYR A 274 -19.84 4.40 -25.24
CA TYR A 274 -18.40 4.59 -25.01
C TYR A 274 -17.90 6.05 -25.03
N SER A 275 -18.80 7.01 -25.19
CA SER A 275 -18.49 8.44 -24.99
C SER A 275 -18.83 8.85 -23.55
N ASP A 276 -18.16 9.90 -23.09
CA ASP A 276 -18.27 10.41 -21.73
C ASP A 276 -18.19 11.94 -21.76
N PHE A 277 -19.10 12.59 -21.04
CA PHE A 277 -19.23 14.04 -21.02
C PHE A 277 -19.33 14.52 -19.57
N ASP A 278 -18.58 15.56 -19.25
CA ASP A 278 -18.57 16.17 -17.92
C ASP A 278 -19.39 17.47 -17.92
N ILE A 279 -19.97 17.82 -16.76
CA ILE A 279 -20.81 19.01 -16.58
C ILE A 279 -20.19 20.00 -15.57
N SER A 280 -19.91 21.22 -16.03
CA SER A 280 -19.34 22.29 -15.20
C SER A 280 -20.25 23.51 -15.10
N LEU A 281 -20.37 24.08 -13.89
CA LEU A 281 -21.22 25.23 -13.58
C LEU A 281 -20.40 26.51 -13.37
N TYR A 282 -20.91 27.62 -13.91
CA TYR A 282 -20.31 28.94 -13.84
C TYR A 282 -21.30 29.98 -13.28
N ASP A 283 -20.78 30.84 -12.40
CA ASP A 283 -21.54 31.92 -11.79
C ASP A 283 -21.83 33.09 -12.77
N PRO A 284 -22.68 34.07 -12.41
CA PRO A 284 -22.95 35.24 -13.25
C PRO A 284 -21.76 36.14 -13.56
N SER A 285 -20.66 36.02 -12.84
CA SER A 285 -19.41 36.71 -13.12
C SER A 285 -18.53 35.94 -14.12
N GLY A 286 -18.90 34.71 -14.47
CA GLY A 286 -18.17 33.82 -15.36
C GLY A 286 -17.11 32.97 -14.66
N ASN A 287 -17.11 32.89 -13.33
CA ASN A 287 -16.18 32.04 -12.60
C ASN A 287 -16.71 30.60 -12.54
N PHE A 288 -15.82 29.62 -12.70
CA PHE A 288 -16.12 28.22 -12.39
C PHE A 288 -16.45 28.07 -10.90
N VAL A 289 -17.51 27.33 -10.57
CA VAL A 289 -17.91 27.10 -9.17
C VAL A 289 -18.10 25.64 -8.78
N TYR A 290 -18.39 24.75 -9.73
CA TYR A 290 -18.71 23.36 -9.43
C TYR A 290 -18.64 22.50 -10.70
N THR A 291 -18.33 21.21 -10.56
CA THR A 291 -18.37 20.24 -11.64
C THR A 291 -18.79 18.88 -11.12
N GLU A 292 -19.42 18.07 -11.98
CA GLU A 292 -19.53 16.64 -11.80
C GLU A 292 -18.75 15.97 -12.92
N ASN A 293 -18.00 14.93 -12.57
CA ASN A 293 -17.07 14.24 -13.47
C ASN A 293 -17.17 12.72 -13.28
N TYR A 294 -18.37 12.20 -13.03
CA TYR A 294 -18.57 10.76 -12.99
C TYR A 294 -18.34 10.19 -14.41
N TYR A 295 -18.16 8.87 -14.52
CA TYR A 295 -18.03 8.25 -15.84
C TYR A 295 -19.44 7.88 -16.36
N TYR A 296 -19.84 8.49 -17.47
CA TYR A 296 -21.16 8.58 -18.14
C TYR A 296 -22.11 9.65 -17.64
N ASP A 297 -23.02 9.27 -16.76
CA ASP A 297 -24.17 10.09 -16.41
C ASP A 297 -23.79 10.93 -15.18
N ASP A 298 -24.01 12.23 -15.26
CA ASP A 298 -23.72 13.18 -14.19
C ASP A 298 -25.01 13.78 -13.63
N GLU A 299 -25.01 14.02 -12.31
CA GLU A 299 -26.09 14.74 -11.62
C GLU A 299 -25.50 15.92 -10.84
N LEU A 300 -25.71 17.12 -11.36
CA LEU A 300 -25.26 18.36 -10.74
C LEU A 300 -26.41 19.00 -9.98
N LEU A 301 -26.26 19.16 -8.66
CA LEU A 301 -27.23 19.88 -7.82
C LEU A 301 -26.51 20.91 -6.94
N TYR A 302 -26.73 22.20 -7.22
CA TYR A 302 -25.96 23.29 -6.60
C TYR A 302 -26.84 24.47 -6.16
N PRO A 303 -26.61 25.09 -4.99
CA PRO A 303 -27.40 26.23 -4.52
C PRO A 303 -26.93 27.52 -5.19
N ALA A 304 -27.82 28.24 -5.87
CA ALA A 304 -27.50 29.53 -6.48
C ALA A 304 -27.07 30.55 -5.40
N THR A 305 -25.78 30.86 -5.36
CA THR A 305 -25.17 31.77 -4.36
C THR A 305 -25.54 33.23 -4.61
N GLU A 306 -25.91 33.59 -5.84
CA GLU A 306 -26.37 34.91 -6.25
C GLU A 306 -27.46 34.85 -7.33
N SER A 307 -28.24 35.93 -7.43
CA SER A 307 -29.26 36.05 -8.48
C SER A 307 -28.63 36.57 -9.76
N GLY A 308 -28.84 35.91 -10.89
CA GLY A 308 -28.25 36.35 -12.15
C GLY A 308 -28.39 35.34 -13.27
N THR A 309 -27.64 35.58 -14.34
CA THR A 309 -27.51 34.67 -15.47
C THR A 309 -26.33 33.75 -15.22
N TRP A 310 -26.62 32.50 -14.90
CA TRP A 310 -25.62 31.43 -14.72
C TRP A 310 -25.39 30.71 -16.06
N ALA A 311 -24.28 29.97 -16.15
CA ALA A 311 -24.02 29.11 -17.30
C ALA A 311 -23.59 27.70 -16.87
N VAL A 312 -23.90 26.72 -17.70
CA VAL A 312 -23.43 25.35 -17.58
C VAL A 312 -22.72 24.96 -18.88
N LYS A 313 -21.62 24.23 -18.75
CA LYS A 313 -20.79 23.72 -19.84
C LYS A 313 -20.85 22.20 -19.84
N ILE A 314 -21.10 21.60 -21.00
CA ILE A 314 -20.98 20.17 -21.24
C ILE A 314 -19.73 19.97 -22.10
N SER A 315 -18.83 19.07 -21.74
CA SER A 315 -17.57 18.87 -22.50
C SER A 315 -17.12 17.42 -22.57
N ILE A 316 -16.44 17.07 -23.66
CA ILE A 316 -15.92 15.71 -23.89
C ILE A 316 -14.82 15.33 -22.88
N PHE A 317 -14.89 14.12 -22.33
CA PHE A 317 -13.85 13.52 -21.50
C PHE A 317 -13.15 12.35 -22.20
N PRO A 318 -11.79 12.32 -22.17
CA PRO A 318 -10.93 13.47 -22.43
C PRO A 318 -11.27 14.15 -23.75
N GLY A 319 -11.17 15.48 -23.76
CA GLY A 319 -11.28 16.27 -25.00
C GLY A 319 -10.18 15.91 -26.01
N TYR A 320 -10.46 16.11 -27.30
CA TYR A 320 -9.54 15.82 -28.41
C TYR A 320 -8.29 16.71 -28.39
N ASN A 321 -8.38 17.89 -27.77
CA ASN A 321 -7.28 18.85 -27.67
C ASN A 321 -6.59 18.88 -26.29
N ASN A 322 -7.05 18.08 -25.32
CA ASN A 322 -6.75 18.30 -23.89
C ASN A 322 -5.76 17.31 -23.26
N ALA A 323 -5.29 16.26 -23.96
CA ALA A 323 -4.42 15.29 -23.30
C ALA A 323 -2.93 15.64 -23.38
N PRO A 324 -2.16 15.30 -22.33
CA PRO A 324 -0.74 15.58 -22.26
C PRO A 324 0.01 14.70 -23.27
N GLN A 325 0.39 15.31 -24.38
CA GLN A 325 1.30 14.72 -25.35
C GLN A 325 2.71 14.63 -24.74
N PRO A 326 3.50 13.67 -25.20
CA PRO A 326 4.56 14.07 -26.12
C PRO A 326 4.14 13.78 -27.56
N ASP A 327 4.33 14.76 -28.46
CA ASP A 327 3.85 14.80 -29.86
C ASP A 327 4.24 13.60 -30.74
N GLU A 328 5.13 12.75 -30.22
CA GLU A 328 5.63 11.52 -30.84
C GLU A 328 4.72 10.31 -30.60
N TRP A 329 3.74 10.39 -29.69
CA TRP A 329 2.79 9.31 -29.44
C TRP A 329 1.47 9.58 -30.17
N LYS A 330 0.99 8.58 -30.90
CA LYS A 330 -0.37 8.63 -31.46
C LYS A 330 -1.33 8.16 -30.38
N TYR A 331 -2.03 9.09 -29.78
CA TYR A 331 -3.20 8.83 -28.94
C TYR A 331 -4.47 8.90 -29.77
N TYR A 332 -5.47 8.14 -29.36
CA TYR A 332 -6.82 8.23 -29.89
C TYR A 332 -7.79 8.65 -28.80
N TYR A 333 -8.42 9.80 -29.01
CA TYR A 333 -9.56 10.25 -28.24
C TYR A 333 -10.84 9.72 -28.87
N TYR A 334 -11.77 9.36 -28.00
CA TYR A 334 -13.09 8.85 -28.30
C TYR A 334 -14.07 9.69 -27.51
N GLY A 335 -15.20 10.06 -28.11
CA GLY A 335 -16.13 10.89 -27.37
C GLY A 335 -17.26 11.53 -28.14
N SER A 336 -17.42 11.32 -29.45
CA SER A 336 -18.53 11.96 -30.15
C SER A 336 -19.88 11.31 -29.82
N GLY A 337 -20.94 12.12 -29.78
CA GLY A 337 -22.30 11.62 -29.69
C GLY A 337 -23.29 12.58 -29.05
N ALA A 338 -24.55 12.16 -29.10
CA ALA A 338 -25.64 12.89 -28.48
C ALA A 338 -25.66 12.70 -26.95
N TYR A 339 -26.16 13.70 -26.24
CA TYR A 339 -26.52 13.62 -24.83
C TYR A 339 -27.93 14.16 -24.57
N HIS A 340 -28.46 13.84 -23.39
CA HIS A 340 -29.73 14.36 -22.92
C HIS A 340 -29.52 15.13 -21.62
N LEU A 341 -29.84 16.42 -21.66
CA LEU A 341 -29.71 17.34 -20.54
C LEU A 341 -31.08 17.69 -19.98
N GLN A 342 -31.34 17.29 -18.74
CA GLN A 342 -32.51 17.71 -17.99
C GLN A 342 -32.12 18.87 -17.09
N PHE A 343 -32.90 19.94 -17.11
CA PHE A 343 -32.67 21.12 -16.29
C PHE A 343 -33.91 21.46 -15.46
N SER A 344 -33.72 21.65 -14.16
CA SER A 344 -34.75 22.18 -13.28
C SER A 344 -34.21 23.20 -12.28
N ILE A 345 -35.11 24.00 -11.72
CA ILE A 345 -34.80 24.94 -10.64
C ILE A 345 -35.61 24.52 -9.41
N ASP A 346 -34.90 23.99 -8.43
CA ASP A 346 -35.45 23.53 -7.18
C ASP A 346 -35.64 24.67 -6.18
N SER A 347 -36.47 24.44 -5.16
CA SER A 347 -36.67 25.42 -4.09
C SER A 347 -35.41 25.67 -3.26
N SER A 348 -34.48 24.70 -3.28
CA SER A 348 -33.22 24.69 -2.52
C SER A 348 -32.36 23.52 -3.04
N ALA A 349 -31.05 23.58 -2.79
CA ALA A 349 -30.10 22.49 -2.99
C ALA A 349 -29.29 22.26 -1.70
N PRO A 350 -28.65 21.10 -1.49
CA PRO A 350 -27.62 20.94 -0.47
C PRO A 350 -26.47 21.90 -0.72
N GLU A 351 -25.78 22.30 0.35
CA GLU A 351 -24.53 23.04 0.22
C GLU A 351 -23.48 22.13 -0.45
N PRO A 352 -22.62 22.69 -1.34
CA PRO A 352 -21.50 21.93 -1.88
C PRO A 352 -20.55 21.48 -0.76
N PRO A 353 -19.65 20.52 -1.03
CA PRO A 353 -18.57 20.18 -0.10
C PRO A 353 -17.85 21.44 0.38
N ALA A 354 -17.52 21.49 1.67
CA ALA A 354 -16.76 22.60 2.21
C ALA A 354 -15.36 22.64 1.58
N PRO A 355 -14.72 23.83 1.48
CA PRO A 355 -13.34 23.92 1.04
C PRO A 355 -12.42 23.02 1.86
N ILE A 356 -11.44 22.41 1.21
CA ILE A 356 -10.49 21.53 1.88
C ILE A 356 -9.66 22.35 2.88
N PRO A 357 -9.60 21.97 4.16
CA PRO A 357 -8.86 22.72 5.17
C PRO A 357 -7.38 22.88 4.82
N GLU A 358 -6.86 24.10 4.90
CA GLU A 358 -5.44 24.40 4.70
C GLU A 358 -4.72 24.52 6.06
N PRO A 359 -3.71 23.68 6.35
CA PRO A 359 -2.89 23.85 7.54
C PRO A 359 -2.18 25.21 7.55
N GLN A 360 -2.39 25.99 8.60
CA GLN A 360 -1.89 27.37 8.67
C GLN A 360 -0.43 27.43 9.14
N ILE A 361 0.47 27.81 8.25
CA ILE A 361 1.90 27.98 8.53
C ILE A 361 2.41 29.35 8.08
N THR A 362 3.50 29.82 8.68
CA THR A 362 4.25 31.02 8.30
C THR A 362 5.69 30.62 8.00
N PRO A 363 6.03 30.33 6.73
CA PRO A 363 7.40 29.96 6.38
C PRO A 363 8.36 31.12 6.67
N VAL A 364 9.59 30.83 7.08
CA VAL A 364 10.63 31.82 7.36
C VAL A 364 11.76 31.58 6.37
N ALA A 365 12.20 32.60 5.63
CA ALA A 365 13.22 32.48 4.59
C ALA A 365 14.64 32.20 5.15
N LYS A 366 14.82 31.02 5.74
CA LYS A 366 15.99 30.57 6.51
C LYS A 366 16.17 29.08 6.31
N THR A 367 17.41 28.61 6.37
CA THR A 367 17.74 27.17 6.37
C THR A 367 18.86 26.92 7.36
N PHE A 368 18.65 26.00 8.31
CA PHE A 368 19.72 25.51 9.17
C PHE A 368 20.36 24.27 8.56
N ILE A 369 21.70 24.24 8.51
CA ILE A 369 22.46 23.15 7.88
C ILE A 369 23.33 22.47 8.94
N ILE A 370 23.10 21.18 9.15
CA ILE A 370 23.83 20.31 10.08
C ILE A 370 24.82 19.46 9.30
N ASN A 371 26.06 19.35 9.78
CA ASN A 371 27.00 18.37 9.23
C ASN A 371 26.68 17.00 9.82
N ASN A 372 26.43 16.01 8.96
CA ASN A 372 26.21 14.63 9.37
C ASN A 372 27.39 14.10 10.21
N ASP A 373 27.11 13.48 11.35
CA ASP A 373 28.12 12.83 12.21
C ASP A 373 27.68 11.39 12.52
N PRO A 374 27.93 10.43 11.62
CA PRO A 374 27.45 9.05 11.78
C PRO A 374 28.12 8.26 12.93
N ASP A 375 29.20 8.81 13.51
CA ASP A 375 29.98 8.17 14.57
C ASP A 375 29.53 8.58 15.98
N THR A 376 28.72 9.64 16.10
CA THR A 376 28.18 10.12 17.37
C THR A 376 26.73 10.61 17.19
N ASN A 377 26.14 11.24 18.21
CA ASN A 377 24.83 11.89 18.10
C ASN A 377 24.90 13.40 18.34
N LYS A 378 26.08 14.02 18.20
CA LYS A 378 26.26 15.46 18.42
C LYS A 378 25.45 16.29 17.43
N ASP A 379 25.44 15.87 16.18
CA ASP A 379 24.65 16.46 15.10
C ASP A 379 23.16 16.54 15.44
N GLU A 380 22.59 15.50 16.07
CA GLU A 380 21.21 15.52 16.56
C GLU A 380 20.99 16.51 17.72
N TYR A 381 21.91 16.65 18.68
CA TYR A 381 21.77 17.72 19.69
C TYR A 381 21.86 19.12 19.06
N ILE A 382 22.69 19.30 18.03
CA ILE A 382 22.75 20.56 17.28
C ILE A 382 21.41 20.82 16.57
N TYR A 383 20.84 19.78 15.95
CA TYR A 383 19.53 19.83 15.32
C TYR A 383 18.44 20.24 16.32
N LEU A 384 18.38 19.58 17.49
CA LEU A 384 17.42 19.89 18.56
C LEU A 384 17.48 21.37 18.99
N ALA A 385 18.68 21.94 19.10
CA ALA A 385 18.86 23.35 19.43
C ALA A 385 18.36 24.32 18.34
N ALA A 386 18.30 23.87 17.09
CA ALA A 386 17.77 24.67 15.98
C ALA A 386 16.23 24.66 15.92
N ILE A 387 15.57 23.61 16.42
CA ILE A 387 14.09 23.48 16.42
C ILE A 387 13.39 24.75 16.93
N PRO A 388 13.66 25.32 18.11
CA PRO A 388 12.93 26.50 18.59
C PRO A 388 13.15 27.79 17.76
N ALA A 389 14.16 27.82 16.87
CA ALA A 389 14.39 28.90 15.92
C ALA A 389 13.83 28.59 14.52
N SER A 390 13.43 27.34 14.27
CA SER A 390 12.97 26.83 12.97
C SER A 390 11.50 26.47 12.96
N ASN A 391 10.99 25.86 14.03
CA ASN A 391 9.61 25.46 14.23
C ASN A 391 9.15 25.99 15.59
N TYR A 392 8.31 27.01 15.61
CA TYR A 392 7.86 27.63 16.86
C TYR A 392 6.49 28.30 16.74
N ILE A 393 5.83 28.49 17.88
CA ILE A 393 4.59 29.24 17.96
C ILE A 393 4.87 30.65 18.51
N LYS A 394 4.44 31.68 17.79
CA LYS A 394 4.54 33.07 18.25
C LYS A 394 3.28 33.83 17.86
N ASP A 395 2.69 34.52 18.82
CA ASP A 395 1.45 35.29 18.64
C ASP A 395 0.31 34.45 18.05
N GLY A 396 0.28 33.14 18.36
CA GLY A 396 -0.72 32.18 17.87
C GLY A 396 -0.47 31.66 16.45
N MET A 397 0.60 32.12 15.78
CA MET A 397 0.99 31.66 14.44
C MET A 397 2.15 30.67 14.53
N ARG A 398 2.16 29.69 13.63
CA ARG A 398 3.21 28.69 13.50
C ARG A 398 4.25 29.13 12.48
N TYR A 399 5.49 29.27 12.91
CA TYR A 399 6.61 29.63 12.05
C TYR A 399 7.43 28.40 11.72
N LEU A 400 7.79 28.22 10.45
CA LEU A 400 8.52 27.05 9.97
C LEU A 400 9.68 27.42 9.04
N ALA A 401 10.81 26.76 9.22
CA ALA A 401 11.96 26.77 8.33
C ALA A 401 12.58 25.36 8.30
N PRO A 402 13.23 24.97 7.20
CA PRO A 402 13.91 23.69 7.12
C PRO A 402 15.17 23.63 7.99
N ILE A 403 15.35 22.49 8.65
CA ILE A 403 16.63 22.05 9.20
C ILE A 403 17.05 20.83 8.37
N VAL A 404 18.19 20.91 7.70
CA VAL A 404 18.68 19.88 6.79
C VAL A 404 20.07 19.41 7.20
N TYR A 405 20.41 18.19 6.79
CA TYR A 405 21.76 17.66 6.93
C TYR A 405 22.55 17.85 5.63
N GLN A 406 23.87 17.80 5.72
CA GLN A 406 24.77 17.69 4.58
C GLN A 406 25.88 16.69 4.87
N GLY A 407 26.36 16.01 3.83
CA GLY A 407 27.45 15.04 3.92
C GLY A 407 26.99 13.65 4.33
N ASP A 408 25.72 13.31 4.15
CA ASP A 408 25.24 11.93 4.28
C ASP A 408 25.28 11.24 2.91
N THR A 409 26.36 10.48 2.69
CA THR A 409 26.56 9.70 1.47
C THR A 409 25.99 8.29 1.56
N THR A 410 25.11 8.01 2.53
CA THR A 410 24.40 6.73 2.60
C THR A 410 23.61 6.55 1.31
N GLU A 411 23.78 5.40 0.66
CA GLU A 411 23.09 5.05 -0.58
C GLU A 411 21.58 4.94 -0.29
N THR A 412 20.76 5.62 -1.09
CA THR A 412 19.30 5.51 -1.05
C THR A 412 18.79 4.62 -2.17
N ASN A 413 19.49 4.66 -3.30
CA ASN A 413 19.05 3.96 -4.49
C ASN A 413 19.53 2.50 -4.51
N TYR A 414 18.75 1.63 -5.12
CA TYR A 414 18.91 0.20 -4.90
C TYR A 414 20.05 -0.39 -5.75
N PHE A 415 20.21 0.04 -7.01
CA PHE A 415 21.24 -0.49 -7.91
C PHE A 415 21.66 0.50 -9.02
N GLY A 416 22.79 0.21 -9.69
CA GLY A 416 23.50 1.11 -10.62
C GLY A 416 25.02 0.90 -10.51
N THR A 417 25.84 1.56 -11.34
CA THR A 417 27.28 1.65 -11.01
C THR A 417 27.46 2.59 -9.81
N ASP A 418 28.50 2.42 -8.99
CA ASP A 418 28.78 3.30 -7.83
C ASP A 418 28.73 4.81 -8.17
N ALA A 419 28.91 5.18 -9.45
CA ALA A 419 28.90 6.57 -9.91
C ALA A 419 27.49 7.15 -10.15
N ASP A 420 26.48 6.30 -10.36
CA ASP A 420 25.11 6.70 -10.71
C ASP A 420 24.17 6.56 -9.49
N ARG A 421 24.71 6.18 -8.32
CA ARG A 421 23.93 5.93 -7.11
C ARG A 421 23.47 7.20 -6.40
N GLY A 422 22.15 7.33 -6.21
CA GLY A 422 21.54 8.32 -5.34
C GLY A 422 21.94 8.12 -3.87
N THR A 423 21.99 9.23 -3.13
CA THR A 423 22.34 9.22 -1.69
C THR A 423 21.33 10.02 -0.89
N VAL A 424 21.40 9.94 0.44
CA VAL A 424 20.58 10.77 1.34
C VAL A 424 20.76 12.27 1.06
N ASP A 425 21.97 12.71 0.69
CA ASP A 425 22.22 14.08 0.23
C ASP A 425 21.43 14.41 -1.07
N THR A 426 21.19 13.45 -1.97
CA THR A 426 20.34 13.63 -3.16
C THR A 426 18.88 13.89 -2.75
N THR A 427 18.33 13.06 -1.85
CA THR A 427 16.97 13.24 -1.30
C THR A 427 16.83 14.58 -0.59
N THR A 428 17.85 14.98 0.17
CA THR A 428 17.90 16.29 0.84
C THR A 428 17.98 17.44 -0.16
N GLN A 429 18.72 17.26 -1.26
CA GLN A 429 18.82 18.27 -2.31
C GLN A 429 17.47 18.53 -2.99
N TYR A 430 16.64 17.51 -3.24
CA TYR A 430 15.29 17.70 -3.76
C TYR A 430 14.43 18.59 -2.84
N LEU A 431 14.54 18.41 -1.52
CA LEU A 431 13.85 19.28 -0.55
C LEU A 431 14.38 20.73 -0.59
N ILE A 432 15.71 20.91 -0.68
CA ILE A 432 16.35 22.23 -0.74
C ILE A 432 15.95 22.97 -2.02
N ASP A 433 15.90 22.26 -3.16
CA ASP A 433 15.50 22.82 -4.45
C ASP A 433 14.04 23.30 -4.39
N ASP A 434 13.12 22.46 -3.91
CA ASP A 434 11.70 22.82 -3.74
C ASP A 434 11.53 24.05 -2.83
N TRP A 435 12.28 24.08 -1.72
CA TRP A 435 12.24 25.19 -0.76
C TRP A 435 12.74 26.51 -1.37
N ASN A 436 13.86 26.46 -2.09
CA ASN A 436 14.45 27.63 -2.72
C ASN A 436 13.57 28.18 -3.85
N ASP A 437 12.98 27.30 -4.67
CA ASP A 437 12.03 27.69 -5.70
C ASP A 437 10.79 28.35 -5.09
N TYR A 438 10.32 27.85 -3.95
CA TYR A 438 9.17 28.40 -3.24
C TYR A 438 9.48 29.82 -2.75
N LEU A 439 10.64 30.03 -2.12
CA LEU A 439 11.07 31.37 -1.70
C LEU A 439 11.25 32.32 -2.89
N ALA A 440 11.74 31.81 -4.03
CA ALA A 440 11.92 32.59 -5.24
C ALA A 440 10.60 33.12 -5.82
N MET A 441 9.48 32.39 -5.66
CA MET A 441 8.13 32.88 -6.03
C MET A 441 7.78 34.21 -5.33
N PHE A 442 8.33 34.45 -4.14
CA PHE A 442 8.14 35.66 -3.36
C PHE A 442 9.32 36.64 -3.43
N GLY A 443 10.29 36.40 -4.32
CA GLY A 443 11.49 37.22 -4.47
C GLY A 443 12.41 37.18 -3.24
N LYS A 444 12.40 36.08 -2.49
CA LYS A 444 13.25 35.83 -1.34
C LYS A 444 14.29 34.74 -1.64
N THR A 445 15.29 34.64 -0.78
CA THR A 445 16.31 33.58 -0.77
C THR A 445 16.50 33.12 0.66
N ALA A 446 16.78 31.84 0.87
CA ALA A 446 17.05 31.34 2.22
C ALA A 446 18.33 31.98 2.80
N ALA A 447 18.24 32.47 4.03
CA ALA A 447 19.43 32.70 4.84
C ALA A 447 19.96 31.35 5.35
N GLU A 448 21.05 30.87 4.75
CA GLU A 448 21.66 29.59 5.11
C GLU A 448 22.62 29.73 6.30
N HIS A 449 22.45 28.86 7.28
CA HIS A 449 23.25 28.83 8.52
C HIS A 449 23.84 27.44 8.74
N THR A 450 25.11 27.24 8.37
CA THR A 450 25.85 26.02 8.72
C THR A 450 26.28 26.06 10.17
N LEU A 451 25.81 25.11 10.97
CA LEU A 451 26.01 25.12 12.41
C LEU A 451 27.34 24.45 12.84
N PRO A 452 27.97 24.92 13.93
CA PRO A 452 29.18 24.30 14.48
C PRO A 452 28.95 22.85 14.90
N SER A 453 29.99 22.01 14.81
CA SER A 453 29.95 20.59 15.20
C SER A 453 29.94 20.32 16.73
N ASP A 454 29.90 21.36 17.56
CA ASP A 454 29.85 21.23 19.02
C ASP A 454 28.45 21.67 19.49
N PRO A 455 27.66 20.78 20.14
CA PRO A 455 26.28 21.07 20.49
C PRO A 455 26.10 22.30 21.38
N ILE A 456 26.93 22.46 22.40
CA ILE A 456 26.88 23.59 23.34
C ILE A 456 27.17 24.90 22.63
N LYS A 457 28.20 24.93 21.78
CA LYS A 457 28.54 26.11 20.99
C LYS A 457 27.45 26.45 19.98
N ALA A 458 26.92 25.46 19.26
CA ALA A 458 25.88 25.67 18.27
C ALA A 458 24.60 26.21 18.92
N ALA A 459 24.16 25.63 20.04
CA ALA A 459 23.01 26.12 20.78
C ALA A 459 23.17 27.58 21.24
N ALA A 460 24.36 27.94 21.74
CA ALA A 460 24.65 29.32 22.14
C ALA A 460 24.66 30.30 20.96
N GLU A 461 25.16 29.87 19.79
CA GLU A 461 25.17 30.67 18.55
C GLU A 461 23.75 30.90 18.04
N ILE A 462 22.96 29.84 17.90
CA ILE A 462 21.55 29.90 17.49
C ILE A 462 20.75 30.83 18.40
N ALA A 463 20.90 30.68 19.72
CA ALA A 463 20.20 31.50 20.71
C ALA A 463 20.52 32.99 20.57
N VAL A 464 21.78 33.32 20.30
CA VAL A 464 22.25 34.71 20.22
C VAL A 464 21.92 35.36 18.89
N ASP A 465 21.81 34.58 17.82
CA ASP A 465 21.55 35.08 16.46
C ASP A 465 20.05 35.22 16.17
N ASN A 466 19.19 34.43 16.84
CA ASN A 466 17.74 34.43 16.60
C ASN A 466 16.92 35.19 17.65
N TRP A 467 17.50 35.53 18.81
CA TRP A 467 16.85 36.36 19.83
C TRP A 467 17.68 37.61 20.15
N GLU A 468 17.07 38.80 20.09
CA GLU A 468 17.71 40.03 20.59
C GLU A 468 17.82 40.02 22.12
N THR A 469 16.75 39.59 22.78
CA THR A 469 16.64 39.38 24.22
C THR A 469 15.64 38.26 24.50
N SER A 470 15.84 37.50 25.58
CA SER A 470 14.84 36.57 26.07
C SER A 470 14.83 36.55 27.60
N LYS A 471 13.64 36.66 28.20
CA LYS A 471 13.48 36.53 29.67
C LYS A 471 13.66 35.07 30.11
N LEU A 472 13.26 34.14 29.25
CA LEU A 472 13.17 32.70 29.48
C LEU A 472 14.17 31.97 28.58
N ALA A 473 14.81 30.93 29.10
CA ALA A 473 15.50 29.94 28.26
C ALA A 473 15.10 28.53 28.71
N VAL A 474 15.16 27.59 27.79
CA VAL A 474 14.99 26.17 28.08
C VAL A 474 16.37 25.53 28.16
N ILE A 475 16.62 24.77 29.22
CA ILE A 475 17.91 24.13 29.47
C ILE A 475 17.73 22.61 29.49
N ALA A 476 18.67 21.90 28.87
CA ALA A 476 18.80 20.44 28.97
C ALA A 476 20.27 20.04 29.10
N VAL A 477 20.53 18.80 29.53
CA VAL A 477 21.90 18.26 29.58
C VAL A 477 22.31 17.76 28.19
N ASP A 478 23.48 18.17 27.71
CA ASP A 478 24.14 17.58 26.54
C ASP A 478 24.62 16.17 26.88
N GLY A 479 23.87 15.18 26.40
CA GLY A 479 24.17 13.76 26.59
C GLY A 479 25.05 13.15 25.50
N SER A 480 25.55 13.94 24.54
CA SER A 480 26.33 13.41 23.40
C SER A 480 27.65 12.75 23.77
N SER A 481 28.14 12.99 24.98
CA SER A 481 29.33 12.32 25.53
C SER A 481 29.03 11.00 26.24
N PHE A 482 27.77 10.67 26.51
CA PHE A 482 27.40 9.40 27.11
C PHE A 482 27.38 8.30 26.05
N THR A 483 28.10 7.22 26.32
CA THR A 483 28.17 6.05 25.44
C THR A 483 27.48 4.86 26.07
N ASP A 484 26.91 4.01 25.21
CA ASP A 484 26.46 2.68 25.58
C ASP A 484 27.65 1.78 25.92
N THR A 485 27.39 0.66 26.60
CA THR A 485 28.44 -0.31 26.96
C THR A 485 28.23 -1.62 26.23
N GLU A 486 29.27 -2.13 25.58
CA GLU A 486 29.24 -3.42 24.90
C GLU A 486 30.05 -4.48 25.68
N GLU A 487 29.46 -5.65 25.88
CA GLU A 487 30.11 -6.81 26.50
C GLU A 487 29.99 -8.05 25.60
N THR A 488 31.10 -8.78 25.42
CA THR A 488 31.09 -10.12 24.84
C THR A 488 30.70 -11.15 25.89
N ILE A 489 29.48 -11.67 25.80
CA ILE A 489 28.93 -12.64 26.78
C ILE A 489 29.09 -14.10 26.35
N LEU A 490 29.40 -14.33 25.07
CA LEU A 490 29.76 -15.62 24.53
C LEU A 490 30.91 -15.41 23.54
N GLU A 491 31.99 -16.15 23.72
CA GLU A 491 33.04 -16.32 22.70
C GLU A 491 33.53 -17.76 22.78
N LYS A 492 33.35 -18.53 21.71
CA LYS A 492 33.73 -19.93 21.70
C LYS A 492 34.19 -20.37 20.32
N THR A 493 35.46 -20.76 20.25
CA THR A 493 36.04 -21.46 19.10
C THR A 493 35.85 -22.96 19.26
N THR A 494 35.28 -23.60 18.25
CA THR A 494 35.05 -25.04 18.22
C THR A 494 35.06 -25.56 16.78
N THR A 495 34.69 -26.82 16.58
CA THR A 495 34.54 -27.42 15.25
C THR A 495 33.20 -28.14 15.17
N LEU A 496 32.31 -27.66 14.29
CA LEU A 496 31.08 -28.36 13.97
C LEU A 496 31.42 -29.61 13.15
N LYS A 497 30.90 -30.78 13.52
CA LYS A 497 30.94 -31.95 12.66
C LYS A 497 29.65 -32.02 11.85
N ARG A 498 29.74 -31.88 10.52
CA ARG A 498 28.55 -31.99 9.65
C ARG A 498 27.96 -33.39 9.78
N LYS A 499 26.74 -33.46 10.29
CA LYS A 499 25.95 -34.68 10.44
C LYS A 499 24.54 -34.39 9.97
N VAL A 500 24.04 -35.22 9.06
CA VAL A 500 22.69 -35.13 8.51
C VAL A 500 21.98 -36.47 8.68
N GLU A 501 20.68 -36.43 8.95
CA GLU A 501 19.80 -37.60 8.90
C GLU A 501 18.73 -37.35 7.85
N VAL A 502 18.77 -38.15 6.78
CA VAL A 502 17.80 -38.08 5.68
C VAL A 502 16.80 -39.21 5.81
N LYS A 503 15.52 -38.87 5.70
CA LYS A 503 14.42 -39.81 5.62
C LYS A 503 13.56 -39.50 4.41
N THR A 504 13.34 -40.49 3.55
CA THR A 504 12.42 -40.40 2.41
C THR A 504 11.18 -41.24 2.70
N LEU A 505 10.01 -40.63 2.58
CA LEU A 505 8.70 -41.25 2.68
C LEU A 505 8.09 -41.37 1.28
N PRO A 506 7.34 -42.44 0.98
CA PRO A 506 6.64 -42.56 -0.29
C PRO A 506 5.45 -41.58 -0.34
N GLY A 507 5.08 -41.13 -1.55
CA GLY A 507 4.01 -40.15 -1.73
C GLY A 507 2.59 -40.66 -1.45
N ASP A 508 2.43 -41.96 -1.16
CA ASP A 508 1.18 -42.57 -0.69
C ASP A 508 1.11 -42.73 0.84
N ASN A 509 2.05 -42.15 1.59
CA ASN A 509 2.05 -42.21 3.04
C ASN A 509 0.88 -41.40 3.65
N GLU A 510 -0.14 -42.11 4.12
CA GLU A 510 -1.38 -41.55 4.69
C GLU A 510 -1.18 -40.56 5.85
N LYS A 511 0.00 -40.54 6.49
CA LYS A 511 0.29 -39.60 7.58
C LYS A 511 0.62 -38.19 7.10
N LEU A 512 1.20 -38.05 5.90
CA LEU A 512 1.63 -36.74 5.38
C LEU A 512 0.46 -35.77 5.15
N PRO A 513 -0.64 -36.17 4.48
CA PRO A 513 -1.85 -35.34 4.36
C PRO A 513 -2.83 -35.51 5.54
N GLY A 514 -2.42 -36.23 6.58
CA GLY A 514 -3.24 -36.41 7.78
C GLY A 514 -3.38 -35.08 8.54
N PRO A 515 -4.41 -34.93 9.40
CA PRO A 515 -4.69 -33.68 10.14
C PRO A 515 -3.59 -33.23 11.11
N VAL A 516 -2.50 -33.99 11.23
CA VAL A 516 -1.34 -33.72 12.08
C VAL A 516 -0.07 -33.71 11.27
N GLY A 517 -0.05 -34.28 10.07
CA GLY A 517 1.19 -34.65 9.39
C GLY A 517 1.90 -35.85 10.01
N TYR A 518 3.14 -36.05 9.58
CA TYR A 518 4.09 -37.07 10.02
C TYR A 518 4.87 -36.62 11.28
N PRO A 519 4.56 -37.16 12.48
CA PRO A 519 5.20 -36.71 13.72
C PRO A 519 6.61 -37.29 13.87
N MET A 520 7.50 -36.48 14.45
CA MET A 520 8.87 -36.85 14.81
C MET A 520 9.36 -36.09 16.03
N PHE A 521 10.23 -36.74 16.81
CA PHE A 521 10.92 -36.06 17.91
C PHE A 521 12.24 -35.46 17.40
N LEU A 522 12.44 -34.16 17.63
CA LEU A 522 13.68 -33.46 17.34
C LEU A 522 14.35 -33.09 18.66
N GLY A 523 15.48 -33.76 18.96
CA GLY A 523 16.31 -33.50 20.14
C GLY A 523 17.31 -32.35 19.93
N GLU A 524 18.08 -32.03 20.97
CA GLU A 524 19.02 -30.89 21.01
C GLU A 524 20.12 -30.92 19.92
N GLU A 525 20.44 -32.09 19.39
CA GLU A 525 21.46 -32.25 18.35
C GLU A 525 21.07 -31.63 17.00
N TRP A 526 19.77 -31.49 16.72
CA TRP A 526 19.27 -30.99 15.44
C TRP A 526 19.13 -29.47 15.51
N GLY A 527 19.89 -28.76 14.68
CA GLY A 527 19.89 -27.30 14.61
C GLY A 527 18.86 -26.78 13.61
N ALA A 528 18.65 -27.48 12.51
CA ALA A 528 17.69 -27.12 11.47
C ALA A 528 17.11 -28.36 10.79
N ILE A 529 16.07 -28.14 9.99
CA ILE A 529 15.44 -29.14 9.14
C ILE A 529 15.16 -28.54 7.77
N ALA A 530 15.39 -29.34 6.73
CA ALA A 530 15.01 -29.02 5.38
C ALA A 530 14.01 -30.06 4.86
N LEU A 531 12.99 -29.60 4.14
CA LEU A 531 11.93 -30.43 3.59
C LEU A 531 11.94 -30.36 2.07
N ALA A 532 11.49 -31.44 1.43
CA ALA A 532 11.26 -31.44 0.01
C ALA A 532 10.19 -32.45 -0.40
N ALA A 533 9.30 -32.08 -1.33
CA ALA A 533 8.41 -33.00 -2.03
C ALA A 533 8.84 -33.11 -3.49
N TYR A 534 9.13 -34.33 -3.95
CA TYR A 534 9.62 -34.60 -5.30
C TYR A 534 8.53 -35.20 -6.19
N GLY A 535 8.59 -34.87 -7.48
CA GLY A 535 7.68 -35.38 -8.49
C GLY A 535 6.25 -34.90 -8.30
N VAL A 536 6.05 -33.66 -7.81
CA VAL A 536 4.71 -33.09 -7.66
C VAL A 536 4.08 -32.96 -9.04
N THR A 537 2.93 -33.61 -9.23
CA THR A 537 2.24 -33.72 -10.52
C THR A 537 1.19 -32.63 -10.74
N LYS A 538 0.77 -31.97 -9.65
CA LYS A 538 -0.08 -30.77 -9.61
C LYS A 538 0.16 -30.07 -8.28
N SER A 539 0.57 -28.81 -8.32
CA SER A 539 0.31 -27.87 -7.22
C SER A 539 -0.58 -26.75 -7.73
N TYR A 540 -1.49 -26.27 -6.88
CA TYR A 540 -2.19 -25.01 -7.06
C TYR A 540 -1.53 -24.00 -6.13
N GLY A 541 -1.53 -22.71 -6.49
CA GLY A 541 -0.80 -21.65 -5.77
C GLY A 541 -1.16 -21.42 -4.29
N ASP A 542 -2.07 -22.22 -3.72
CA ASP A 542 -2.50 -22.13 -2.32
C ASP A 542 -2.23 -23.43 -1.52
N ASP A 543 -1.80 -24.53 -2.17
CA ASP A 543 -1.59 -25.82 -1.51
C ASP A 543 -0.15 -25.92 -0.99
N ALA A 544 0.05 -25.89 0.33
CA ALA A 544 1.36 -26.09 0.93
C ALA A 544 1.92 -27.49 0.64
N CYS A 545 2.89 -27.59 -0.29
CA CYS A 545 3.48 -28.89 -0.67
C CYS A 545 4.34 -29.48 0.44
N THR A 546 5.01 -28.62 1.21
CA THR A 546 5.71 -29.01 2.42
C THR A 546 5.40 -28.03 3.53
N TYR A 547 5.22 -28.53 4.74
CA TYR A 547 5.14 -27.70 5.93
C TYR A 547 5.76 -28.40 7.13
N ILE A 548 6.19 -27.60 8.10
CA ILE A 548 6.61 -28.04 9.43
C ILE A 548 5.84 -27.28 10.50
N GLU A 549 5.51 -27.97 11.58
CA GLU A 549 4.87 -27.38 12.75
C GLU A 549 5.39 -28.00 14.05
N ASN A 550 5.54 -27.18 15.09
CA ASN A 550 5.78 -27.65 16.45
C ASN A 550 4.44 -27.93 17.16
N ILE A 551 4.14 -29.20 17.42
CA ILE A 551 2.87 -29.62 18.03
C ILE A 551 2.84 -29.30 19.53
N PHE A 552 3.97 -29.19 20.23
CA PHE A 552 3.96 -28.93 21.67
C PHE A 552 5.26 -28.27 22.17
N PRO A 553 5.15 -27.22 23.01
CA PRO A 553 3.93 -26.69 23.64
C PRO A 553 3.19 -25.59 22.85
N ASP A 554 3.79 -25.06 21.79
CA ASP A 554 3.45 -23.68 21.37
C ASP A 554 2.65 -23.54 20.08
N TYR A 555 2.41 -24.56 19.22
CA TYR A 555 1.60 -24.47 17.97
C TYR A 555 1.84 -23.18 17.12
N MET A 556 3.04 -22.59 17.21
CA MET A 556 3.34 -21.26 16.65
C MET A 556 4.65 -21.25 15.87
N SER A 557 5.53 -22.22 16.08
CA SER A 557 6.65 -22.47 15.16
C SER A 557 6.12 -23.23 13.95
N TYR A 558 5.99 -22.50 12.85
CA TYR A 558 5.47 -22.99 11.57
C TYR A 558 6.30 -22.43 10.43
N SER A 559 6.43 -23.21 9.36
CA SER A 559 6.94 -22.74 8.08
C SER A 559 6.38 -23.66 7.01
N SER A 560 5.94 -23.07 5.90
CA SER A 560 5.46 -23.81 4.76
C SER A 560 5.95 -23.25 3.43
N ASP A 561 5.74 -24.07 2.42
CA ASP A 561 6.03 -23.76 1.04
C ASP A 561 4.73 -23.34 0.33
N TRP A 562 4.47 -22.03 0.28
CA TRP A 562 3.25 -21.45 -0.27
C TRP A 562 3.25 -21.39 -1.80
N TRP A 563 4.41 -21.24 -2.43
CA TRP A 563 4.57 -21.28 -3.89
C TRP A 563 5.45 -22.45 -4.29
N PRO A 564 4.97 -23.69 -4.16
CA PRO A 564 5.83 -24.85 -4.00
C PRO A 564 6.42 -25.47 -5.23
N THR A 565 5.95 -25.10 -6.42
CA THR A 565 6.40 -25.76 -7.64
C THR A 565 6.68 -24.76 -8.75
N PRO A 566 7.67 -25.08 -9.61
CA PRO A 566 7.88 -24.36 -10.85
C PRO A 566 6.59 -24.12 -11.64
N TRP A 567 6.43 -22.91 -12.17
CA TRP A 567 5.33 -22.53 -13.08
C TRP A 567 3.92 -22.55 -12.48
N ASP A 568 3.77 -22.48 -11.15
CA ASP A 568 2.52 -22.80 -10.46
C ASP A 568 1.96 -24.18 -10.94
N GLY A 569 2.88 -25.13 -11.21
CA GLY A 569 2.64 -26.32 -12.01
C GLY A 569 3.20 -27.62 -11.42
N ALA A 570 3.61 -28.56 -12.26
CA ALA A 570 4.25 -29.80 -11.81
C ALA A 570 5.77 -29.57 -11.65
N GLY A 571 6.35 -29.98 -10.52
CA GLY A 571 7.78 -29.87 -10.27
C GLY A 571 8.14 -30.26 -8.84
N ASP A 572 9.38 -30.01 -8.42
CA ASP A 572 9.83 -30.32 -7.06
C ASP A 572 9.66 -29.10 -6.15
N ALA A 573 9.21 -29.35 -4.92
CA ALA A 573 9.09 -28.40 -3.82
C ALA A 573 10.28 -28.58 -2.86
N ILE A 574 11.17 -27.60 -2.73
CA ILE A 574 12.53 -27.81 -2.14
C ILE A 574 13.10 -26.61 -1.35
N ASP A 575 12.29 -25.64 -0.98
CA ASP A 575 12.68 -24.34 -0.38
C ASP A 575 12.57 -24.27 1.14
N VAL A 576 11.75 -25.10 1.79
CA VAL A 576 11.59 -25.04 3.26
C VAL A 576 12.87 -25.46 3.99
N TYR A 577 13.48 -24.48 4.66
CA TYR A 577 14.58 -24.63 5.62
C TYR A 577 14.21 -23.90 6.92
N TYR A 578 14.05 -24.63 8.02
CA TYR A 578 13.60 -24.06 9.29
C TYR A 578 14.58 -24.37 10.44
N PRO A 579 15.03 -23.36 11.21
CA PRO A 579 15.83 -23.59 12.41
C PRO A 579 14.95 -24.19 13.52
N ILE A 580 15.40 -25.30 14.12
CA ILE A 580 14.63 -25.96 15.18
C ILE A 580 14.71 -25.10 16.45
N THR A 581 13.71 -24.26 16.69
CA THR A 581 13.71 -23.30 17.82
C THR A 581 13.77 -24.01 19.17
N GLN A 582 12.96 -25.05 19.35
CA GLN A 582 12.88 -25.84 20.57
C GLN A 582 13.01 -27.35 20.31
N LYS A 583 13.55 -28.08 21.30
CA LYS A 583 13.48 -29.56 21.32
C LYS A 583 12.04 -29.98 21.61
N GLY A 584 11.51 -30.96 20.88
CA GLY A 584 10.11 -31.32 21.06
C GLY A 584 9.56 -32.29 20.03
N LEU A 585 8.23 -32.42 20.06
CA LEU A 585 7.48 -33.16 19.07
C LEU A 585 7.11 -32.22 17.92
N TRP A 586 7.74 -32.45 16.78
CA TRP A 586 7.48 -31.73 15.55
C TRP A 586 6.70 -32.61 14.60
N THR A 587 6.07 -31.98 13.62
CA THR A 587 5.43 -32.69 12.52
C THR A 587 5.72 -32.04 11.20
N VAL A 588 5.69 -32.85 10.15
CA VAL A 588 5.84 -32.38 8.78
C VAL A 588 4.75 -32.99 7.93
N GLY A 589 4.22 -32.22 6.99
CA GLY A 589 3.13 -32.71 6.17
C GLY A 589 3.05 -32.01 4.83
N THR A 590 1.97 -32.30 4.13
CA THR A 590 1.68 -31.74 2.83
C THR A 590 0.16 -31.65 2.67
N GLN A 591 -0.32 -30.63 1.96
CA GLN A 591 -1.71 -30.56 1.53
C GLN A 591 -1.97 -31.41 0.26
N LEU A 592 -0.91 -31.94 -0.34
CA LEU A 592 -1.00 -32.85 -1.49
C LEU A 592 -1.62 -34.21 -1.11
N LYS A 593 -2.52 -34.70 -1.96
CA LYS A 593 -3.16 -36.02 -1.82
C LYS A 593 -2.20 -37.13 -2.27
N ALA A 594 -2.46 -38.34 -1.78
CA ALA A 594 -1.73 -39.53 -2.20
C ALA A 594 -1.74 -39.69 -3.73
N GLY A 595 -0.55 -39.86 -4.32
CA GLY A 595 -0.37 -39.95 -5.77
C GLY A 595 -0.26 -38.61 -6.51
N GLN A 596 -0.29 -37.48 -5.80
CA GLN A 596 0.02 -36.17 -6.38
C GLN A 596 1.52 -35.83 -6.34
N PHE A 597 2.33 -36.63 -5.66
CA PHE A 597 3.79 -36.52 -5.58
C PHE A 597 4.42 -37.91 -5.42
N ASP A 598 5.69 -38.06 -5.76
CA ASP A 598 6.38 -39.36 -5.75
C ASP A 598 6.99 -39.67 -4.38
N SER A 599 7.63 -38.68 -3.75
CA SER A 599 8.32 -38.87 -2.47
C SER A 599 8.45 -37.59 -1.67
N TYR A 600 8.54 -37.73 -0.35
CA TYR A 600 8.76 -36.64 0.61
C TYR A 600 10.06 -36.86 1.37
N LYS A 601 10.99 -35.92 1.29
CA LYS A 601 12.30 -35.97 1.93
C LYS A 601 12.33 -35.05 3.14
N ILE A 602 12.78 -35.61 4.26
CA ILE A 602 13.00 -34.92 5.53
C ILE A 602 14.51 -34.98 5.80
N THR A 603 15.17 -33.83 5.86
CA THR A 603 16.61 -33.73 6.14
C THR A 603 16.82 -33.00 7.45
N LYS A 604 17.22 -33.73 8.50
CA LYS A 604 17.61 -33.11 9.77
C LYS A 604 19.09 -32.77 9.72
N ILE A 605 19.44 -31.54 10.10
CA ILE A 605 20.81 -31.03 10.03
C ILE A 605 21.29 -30.75 11.46
N ALA A 606 22.40 -31.37 11.84
CA ALA A 606 22.97 -31.17 13.15
C ALA A 606 23.58 -29.77 13.28
N GLY A 607 23.38 -29.15 14.44
CA GLY A 607 23.90 -27.83 14.78
C GLY A 607 24.39 -27.79 16.22
N ASP A 608 25.07 -26.71 16.57
CA ASP A 608 25.47 -26.42 17.95
C ASP A 608 24.53 -25.37 18.56
N ARG A 609 24.29 -25.47 19.86
CA ARG A 609 23.45 -24.53 20.62
C ARG A 609 24.23 -23.92 21.76
N TYR A 610 24.05 -22.62 21.96
CA TYR A 610 24.63 -21.86 23.05
C TYR A 610 23.53 -21.11 23.77
N ASN A 611 23.63 -21.01 25.09
CA ASN A 611 22.69 -20.20 25.86
C ASN A 611 23.39 -18.93 26.30
N ILE A 612 22.68 -17.81 26.19
CA ILE A 612 23.12 -16.52 26.68
C ILE A 612 22.02 -15.94 27.58
N ASP A 613 22.42 -15.24 28.64
CA ASP A 613 21.49 -14.64 29.59
C ASP A 613 21.38 -13.14 29.33
N VAL A 614 20.15 -12.65 29.21
CA VAL A 614 19.82 -11.24 28.96
C VAL A 614 19.09 -10.73 30.20
N SER A 615 19.68 -9.75 30.87
CA SER A 615 19.19 -9.26 32.17
C SER A 615 18.19 -8.11 32.07
N SER A 616 18.17 -7.39 30.94
CA SER A 616 17.36 -6.20 30.71
C SER A 616 16.87 -6.19 29.26
N ALA A 617 15.69 -5.62 29.03
CA ALA A 617 15.20 -5.34 27.68
C ALA A 617 15.93 -4.14 27.07
N ASP A 618 16.57 -3.33 27.91
CA ASP A 618 17.28 -2.15 27.45
C ASP A 618 18.70 -2.44 26.93
N CYS A 619 18.80 -3.40 26.01
CA CYS A 619 20.02 -3.72 25.28
C CYS A 619 19.75 -4.13 23.82
N VAL A 620 20.80 -4.39 23.05
CA VAL A 620 20.77 -5.05 21.73
C VAL A 620 21.60 -6.32 21.82
N ILE A 621 21.12 -7.42 21.26
CA ILE A 621 21.87 -8.69 21.15
C ILE A 621 22.40 -8.82 19.74
N THR A 622 23.68 -9.16 19.59
CA THR A 622 24.26 -9.51 18.29
C THR A 622 25.02 -10.81 18.42
N ALA A 623 24.63 -11.81 17.62
CA ALA A 623 25.34 -13.08 17.53
C ALA A 623 25.98 -13.21 16.14
N THR A 624 27.26 -13.57 16.11
CA THR A 624 28.05 -13.71 14.89
C THR A 624 28.77 -15.04 14.90
N VAL A 625 28.72 -15.77 13.79
CA VAL A 625 29.60 -16.92 13.53
C VAL A 625 30.69 -16.50 12.54
N ARG A 626 31.94 -16.87 12.83
CA ARG A 626 33.11 -16.61 11.98
C ARG A 626 33.88 -17.90 11.66
N THR A 627 34.37 -18.01 10.43
CA THR A 627 35.22 -19.10 9.96
C THR A 627 36.47 -18.56 9.26
N ASP A 628 37.56 -19.32 9.27
CA ASP A 628 38.82 -18.93 8.59
C ASP A 628 38.71 -19.07 7.06
N GLU A 629 37.88 -20.00 6.60
CA GLU A 629 37.59 -20.25 5.18
C GLU A 629 36.07 -20.09 4.96
N PRO A 630 35.61 -19.68 3.78
CA PRO A 630 34.18 -19.57 3.47
C PRO A 630 33.41 -20.86 3.78
N SER A 631 32.23 -20.73 4.39
CA SER A 631 31.35 -21.84 4.77
C SER A 631 29.87 -21.44 4.68
N ASP A 632 28.99 -22.42 4.83
CA ASP A 632 27.53 -22.26 4.82
C ASP A 632 26.93 -22.18 6.24
N LEU A 633 27.70 -21.76 7.25
CA LEU A 633 27.24 -21.70 8.64
C LEU A 633 26.37 -20.49 8.92
N LEU A 634 25.12 -20.73 9.27
CA LEU A 634 24.20 -19.69 9.71
C LEU A 634 24.15 -19.60 11.24
N VAL A 635 23.79 -18.43 11.74
CA VAL A 635 23.46 -18.22 13.16
C VAL A 635 22.03 -17.70 13.31
N PHE A 636 21.31 -18.24 14.29
CA PHE A 636 19.93 -17.84 14.64
C PHE A 636 19.83 -17.53 16.13
N LEU A 637 18.95 -16.60 16.49
CA LEU A 637 18.56 -16.34 17.87
C LEU A 637 17.16 -16.89 18.13
N VAL A 638 16.95 -17.40 19.34
CA VAL A 638 15.66 -17.87 19.82
C VAL A 638 15.42 -17.22 21.17
N ASP A 639 14.28 -16.56 21.30
CA ASP A 639 13.90 -15.86 22.51
C ASP A 639 13.60 -16.84 23.68
N PRO A 640 13.43 -16.34 24.91
CA PRO A 640 13.13 -17.17 26.08
C PRO A 640 11.83 -17.99 25.99
N ASP A 641 10.87 -17.56 25.17
CA ASP A 641 9.60 -18.27 24.95
C ASP A 641 9.69 -19.27 23.79
N GLY A 642 10.81 -19.26 23.06
CA GLY A 642 11.08 -20.18 21.96
C GLY A 642 10.65 -19.70 20.59
N ASN A 643 10.35 -18.41 20.43
CA ASN A 643 10.09 -17.82 19.12
C ASN A 643 11.41 -17.58 18.39
N LEU A 644 11.38 -17.76 17.07
CA LEU A 644 12.50 -17.46 16.22
C LEU A 644 12.72 -15.94 16.16
N LYS A 645 13.97 -15.52 16.30
CA LYS A 645 14.47 -14.17 16.09
C LYS A 645 15.67 -14.28 15.16
N ALA A 646 15.38 -14.33 13.89
CA ALA A 646 16.31 -14.79 12.88
C ALA A 646 17.00 -13.62 12.17
N PRO A 647 18.10 -13.88 11.44
CA PRO A 647 18.72 -12.87 10.60
C PRO A 647 17.73 -12.33 9.56
N ASP A 648 17.98 -11.11 9.10
CA ASP A 648 17.24 -10.51 8.00
C ASP A 648 17.46 -11.29 6.71
N ILE A 649 16.35 -11.57 6.02
CA ILE A 649 16.33 -12.21 4.71
C ILE A 649 16.19 -11.10 3.68
N PRO A 650 16.95 -11.11 2.56
CA PRO A 650 16.81 -10.08 1.54
C PRO A 650 15.38 -10.04 0.97
N ARG A 651 14.87 -8.83 0.70
CA ARG A 651 13.55 -8.66 0.08
C ARG A 651 13.55 -9.10 -1.39
N TRP A 652 14.67 -8.91 -2.09
CA TRP A 652 14.89 -9.34 -3.47
C TRP A 652 16.09 -10.28 -3.57
N ASN A 653 15.97 -11.35 -4.37
CA ASN A 653 16.91 -12.45 -4.44
C ASN A 653 17.21 -12.86 -5.89
N GLY A 654 17.35 -11.91 -6.83
CA GLY A 654 17.68 -12.19 -8.24
C GLY A 654 18.42 -11.06 -8.96
N PRO A 655 18.81 -11.23 -10.23
CA PRO A 655 19.32 -10.13 -11.04
C PRO A 655 18.19 -9.23 -11.51
N VAL A 656 18.50 -7.96 -11.71
CA VAL A 656 17.56 -6.99 -12.29
C VAL A 656 17.69 -7.02 -13.80
N LEU A 657 16.56 -7.28 -14.48
CA LEU A 657 16.50 -7.33 -15.94
C LEU A 657 16.41 -5.94 -16.56
N PRO A 658 16.78 -5.74 -17.83
CA PRO A 658 16.42 -4.53 -18.57
C PRO A 658 14.92 -4.22 -18.52
N ILE A 659 14.55 -2.95 -18.65
CA ILE A 659 13.15 -2.54 -18.74
C ILE A 659 12.43 -3.25 -19.90
N HIS A 660 11.17 -3.64 -19.70
CA HIS A 660 10.37 -4.47 -20.60
C HIS A 660 10.79 -5.95 -20.72
N GLU A 661 11.83 -6.36 -20.00
CA GLU A 661 12.20 -7.77 -19.87
C GLU A 661 11.71 -8.31 -18.53
N TRP A 662 10.91 -9.37 -18.58
CA TRP A 662 10.43 -10.06 -17.39
C TRP A 662 10.94 -11.50 -17.36
N TYR A 663 11.33 -11.97 -16.17
CA TYR A 663 11.78 -13.34 -15.98
C TYR A 663 10.68 -14.39 -16.08
N GLY A 664 9.45 -14.02 -16.44
CA GLY A 664 8.42 -15.02 -16.63
C GLY A 664 8.15 -15.80 -15.34
N PHE A 665 7.41 -16.90 -15.48
CA PHE A 665 7.16 -17.78 -14.36
C PHE A 665 8.38 -18.62 -13.92
N GLU A 666 9.39 -18.82 -14.77
CA GLU A 666 10.76 -19.31 -14.46
C GLU A 666 11.65 -19.23 -15.71
N ASN A 667 12.12 -18.04 -16.08
CA ASN A 667 13.22 -17.87 -17.03
C ASN A 667 14.47 -17.47 -16.22
N PRO A 668 15.58 -18.23 -16.24
CA PRO A 668 15.75 -19.52 -16.90
C PRO A 668 14.90 -20.65 -16.26
N PRO A 669 14.66 -21.78 -16.96
CA PRO A 669 13.80 -22.91 -16.53
C PRO A 669 14.15 -23.62 -15.21
N VAL A 670 15.19 -23.17 -14.53
CA VAL A 670 15.54 -23.51 -13.15
C VAL A 670 15.82 -22.16 -12.50
N ASN A 671 14.83 -21.60 -11.82
CA ASN A 671 14.94 -20.28 -11.20
C ASN A 671 15.62 -20.42 -9.82
N PRO A 672 16.91 -20.06 -9.66
CA PRO A 672 17.61 -20.20 -8.37
C PRO A 672 17.16 -19.18 -7.32
N TRP A 673 16.35 -18.19 -7.71
CA TRP A 673 15.93 -17.04 -6.92
C TRP A 673 14.63 -17.29 -6.12
N ARG A 674 14.02 -18.46 -6.29
CA ARG A 674 12.82 -18.92 -5.55
C ARG A 674 13.10 -19.35 -4.12
N ARG A 675 14.35 -19.34 -3.69
CA ARG A 675 14.73 -19.60 -2.31
C ARG A 675 15.97 -18.82 -1.95
N TRP A 676 16.06 -18.42 -0.69
CA TRP A 676 17.28 -17.80 -0.19
C TRP A 676 18.36 -18.87 0.07
N ASP A 677 19.40 -18.81 -0.75
CA ASP A 677 20.59 -19.63 -0.69
C ASP A 677 21.80 -18.70 -0.52
N PRO A 678 22.15 -18.28 0.72
CA PRO A 678 23.30 -17.42 0.92
C PRO A 678 24.57 -18.11 0.42
N GLU A 679 25.46 -17.33 -0.22
CA GLU A 679 26.77 -17.80 -0.65
C GLU A 679 27.63 -18.20 0.55
N ASP A 680 28.65 -19.04 0.30
CA ASP A 680 29.65 -19.38 1.32
C ASP A 680 30.33 -18.10 1.82
N HIS A 681 30.37 -17.93 3.13
CA HIS A 681 30.83 -16.71 3.79
C HIS A 681 31.77 -17.04 4.95
N THR A 682 32.60 -16.07 5.33
CA THR A 682 33.48 -16.16 6.51
C THR A 682 32.83 -15.60 7.76
N GLU A 683 31.73 -14.86 7.62
CA GLU A 683 31.01 -14.21 8.71
C GLU A 683 29.51 -14.19 8.42
N PHE A 684 28.69 -14.49 9.45
CA PHE A 684 27.24 -14.38 9.38
C PHE A 684 26.69 -13.94 10.74
N THR A 685 25.71 -13.04 10.75
CA THR A 685 25.24 -12.35 11.95
C THR A 685 23.71 -12.37 12.03
N ALA A 686 23.19 -12.48 13.25
CA ALA A 686 21.80 -12.21 13.61
C ALA A 686 21.77 -11.19 14.75
N GLN A 687 20.85 -10.22 14.68
CA GLN A 687 20.72 -9.14 15.66
C GLN A 687 19.26 -9.02 16.14
N VAL A 688 19.09 -8.65 17.41
CA VAL A 688 17.78 -8.29 17.99
C VAL A 688 17.92 -6.99 18.75
N LEU A 689 17.16 -5.98 18.32
CA LEU A 689 17.24 -4.61 18.84
C LEU A 689 16.43 -4.41 20.13
N HIS A 690 15.29 -5.09 20.24
CA HIS A 690 14.40 -5.05 21.40
C HIS A 690 14.24 -6.45 22.00
N PRO A 691 15.29 -7.02 22.62
CA PRO A 691 15.21 -8.35 23.21
C PRO A 691 14.38 -8.31 24.50
N GLN A 692 13.63 -9.37 24.77
CA GLN A 692 13.06 -9.58 26.10
C GLN A 692 14.10 -10.14 27.09
N PRO A 693 14.01 -9.81 28.39
CA PRO A 693 14.86 -10.41 29.41
C PRO A 693 14.62 -11.92 29.50
N GLY A 694 15.68 -12.67 29.77
CA GLY A 694 15.62 -14.10 29.96
C GLY A 694 16.76 -14.85 29.28
N LYS A 695 16.55 -16.15 29.10
CA LYS A 695 17.57 -17.05 28.56
C LYS A 695 17.34 -17.28 27.08
N TRP A 696 18.26 -16.76 26.27
CA TRP A 696 18.24 -16.87 24.82
C TRP A 696 19.06 -18.05 24.34
N THR A 697 18.68 -18.63 23.20
CA THR A 697 19.44 -19.68 22.53
C THR A 697 20.02 -19.18 21.22
N VAL A 698 21.34 -19.30 21.05
CA VAL A 698 22.05 -19.12 19.79
C VAL A 698 22.19 -20.48 19.11
N ILE A 699 21.70 -20.63 17.89
CA ILE A 699 21.84 -21.85 17.08
C ILE A 699 22.86 -21.57 15.98
N VAL A 700 23.90 -22.41 15.87
CA VAL A 700 24.85 -22.38 14.75
C VAL A 700 24.67 -23.66 13.94
N VAL A 701 24.31 -23.52 12.67
CA VAL A 701 23.90 -24.67 11.84
C VAL A 701 24.23 -24.46 10.36
N PRO A 702 24.68 -25.50 9.62
CA PRO A 702 24.90 -25.40 8.18
C PRO A 702 23.60 -25.24 7.40
N ARG A 703 23.65 -24.48 6.29
CA ARG A 703 22.54 -24.35 5.34
C ARG A 703 22.30 -25.61 4.51
N TYR A 704 23.36 -26.33 4.13
CA TYR A 704 23.26 -27.42 3.14
C TYR A 704 23.47 -28.83 3.72
N GLU A 705 22.94 -29.84 3.03
CA GLU A 705 23.16 -31.26 3.38
C GLU A 705 24.63 -31.67 3.20
N THR A 706 25.27 -31.17 2.16
CA THR A 706 26.63 -31.50 1.72
C THR A 706 27.57 -30.32 1.90
N GLY A 707 28.86 -30.60 2.13
CA GLY A 707 29.89 -29.58 2.35
C GLY A 707 31.06 -30.15 3.14
N ALA A 708 31.87 -29.29 3.74
CA ALA A 708 32.99 -29.72 4.58
C ALA A 708 32.50 -30.63 5.74
N SER A 709 33.18 -31.77 5.94
CA SER A 709 32.82 -32.75 6.98
C SER A 709 33.05 -32.24 8.41
N THR A 710 33.92 -31.25 8.56
CA THR A 710 34.20 -30.52 9.81
C THR A 710 34.40 -29.06 9.48
N ILE A 711 33.77 -28.16 10.22
CA ILE A 711 33.84 -26.71 10.00
C ILE A 711 34.34 -26.07 11.29
N PRO A 712 35.62 -25.65 11.37
CA PRO A 712 36.12 -24.83 12.47
C PRO A 712 35.44 -23.47 12.44
N TYR A 713 34.93 -23.01 13.58
CA TYR A 713 34.28 -21.72 13.67
C TYR A 713 34.45 -21.09 15.06
N THR A 714 34.27 -19.79 15.14
CA THR A 714 34.14 -19.03 16.39
C THR A 714 32.76 -18.38 16.42
N VAL A 715 31.94 -18.71 17.41
CA VAL A 715 30.70 -17.99 17.69
C VAL A 715 30.96 -16.94 18.74
N THR A 716 30.47 -15.72 18.49
CA THR A 716 30.51 -14.61 19.42
C THR A 716 29.08 -14.11 19.64
N ALA A 717 28.67 -13.87 20.87
CA ALA A 717 27.47 -13.08 21.16
C ALA A 717 27.83 -11.89 22.05
N LYS A 718 27.34 -10.72 21.66
CA LYS A 718 27.56 -9.44 22.33
C LYS A 718 26.24 -8.85 22.78
N ILE A 719 26.28 -8.15 23.91
CA ILE A 719 25.19 -7.30 24.38
C ILE A 719 25.69 -5.86 24.42
N LYS A 720 25.02 -4.97 23.66
CA LYS A 720 25.17 -3.52 23.78
C LYS A 720 24.05 -3.02 24.70
N THR A 721 24.39 -2.67 25.94
CA THR A 721 23.43 -2.14 26.93
C THR A 721 23.29 -0.63 26.75
N VAL A 722 22.05 -0.14 26.66
CA VAL A 722 21.78 1.29 26.58
C VAL A 722 22.11 1.94 27.92
N ASN A 723 22.89 3.01 27.87
CA ASN A 723 23.24 3.76 29.07
C ASN A 723 22.02 4.57 29.55
N PRO A 724 21.52 4.37 30.79
CA PRO A 724 20.35 5.10 31.29
C PRO A 724 20.52 6.62 31.25
N ARG A 725 21.75 7.11 31.49
CA ARG A 725 22.05 8.56 31.44
C ARG A 725 21.99 9.10 30.02
N ARG A 726 22.41 8.29 29.03
CA ARG A 726 22.27 8.62 27.61
C ARG A 726 20.78 8.71 27.24
N ALA A 727 20.00 7.70 27.62
CA ALA A 727 18.56 7.68 27.35
C ALA A 727 17.82 8.88 27.97
N ASP A 728 18.05 9.16 29.27
CA ASP A 728 17.42 10.28 29.95
C ASP A 728 17.83 11.64 29.38
N ALA A 729 19.11 11.83 29.02
CA ALA A 729 19.59 13.06 28.40
C ALA A 729 18.99 13.27 27.00
N ILE A 730 18.92 12.22 26.17
CA ILE A 730 18.31 12.28 24.83
C ILE A 730 16.84 12.68 24.92
N ILE A 731 16.05 11.97 25.73
CA ILE A 731 14.60 12.24 25.82
C ILE A 731 14.32 13.58 26.49
N SER A 732 15.16 14.00 27.45
CA SER A 732 15.10 15.34 28.04
C SER A 732 15.37 16.42 26.99
N ALA A 733 16.45 16.29 26.20
CA ALA A 733 16.82 17.27 25.19
C ALA A 733 15.79 17.34 24.04
N ALA A 734 15.27 16.19 23.60
CA ALA A 734 14.23 16.12 22.57
C ALA A 734 12.96 16.86 23.00
N ASN A 735 12.44 16.56 24.20
CA ASN A 735 11.27 17.25 24.73
C ASN A 735 11.56 18.70 25.16
N ALA A 736 12.80 19.03 25.54
CA ALA A 736 13.21 20.41 25.76
C ALA A 736 13.12 21.25 24.48
N ALA A 737 13.45 20.68 23.31
CA ALA A 737 13.27 21.35 22.03
C ALA A 737 11.79 21.63 21.71
N ILE A 738 10.91 20.68 22.03
CA ILE A 738 9.45 20.83 21.89
C ILE A 738 8.93 21.95 22.80
N ILE A 739 9.32 21.95 24.09
CA ILE A 739 8.92 23.01 25.03
C ILE A 739 9.48 24.37 24.61
N ALA A 740 10.74 24.41 24.15
CA ALA A 740 11.37 25.62 23.65
C ALA A 740 10.64 26.19 22.43
N SER A 741 10.16 25.31 21.54
CA SER A 741 9.32 25.66 20.38
C SER A 741 7.97 26.25 20.80
N GLN A 742 7.29 25.65 21.79
CA GLN A 742 6.01 26.13 22.34
C GLN A 742 6.15 27.51 23.01
N GLU A 743 7.22 27.73 23.78
CA GLU A 743 7.48 28.97 24.49
C GLU A 743 8.18 30.04 23.62
N HIS A 744 8.60 29.68 22.41
CA HIS A 744 9.49 30.46 21.55
C HIS A 744 10.69 31.05 22.32
N ALA A 745 11.40 30.15 23.01
CA ALA A 745 12.56 30.44 23.85
C ALA A 745 13.80 29.69 23.34
N PRO A 746 15.02 30.24 23.54
CA PRO A 746 16.24 29.53 23.14
C PRO A 746 16.44 28.25 23.96
N LEU A 747 16.79 27.16 23.28
CA LEU A 747 17.30 25.93 23.90
C LEU A 747 18.82 26.04 24.08
N LEU A 748 19.31 25.83 25.30
CA LEU A 748 20.74 25.83 25.60
C LEU A 748 21.12 24.57 26.38
N TYR A 749 22.37 24.13 26.22
CA TYR A 749 22.87 22.94 26.89
C TYR A 749 23.80 23.23 28.06
N VAL A 750 23.76 22.34 29.03
CA VAL A 750 24.75 22.23 30.12
C VAL A 750 25.39 20.85 30.08
N THR A 751 26.56 20.69 30.70
CA THR A 751 27.05 19.33 30.99
C THR A 751 26.47 18.85 32.32
N GLU A 752 26.62 17.56 32.61
CA GLU A 752 26.18 16.97 33.88
C GLU A 752 26.70 17.76 35.12
N ASP A 753 27.94 18.25 35.05
CA ASP A 753 28.65 18.79 36.20
C ASP A 753 28.98 20.30 36.10
N SER A 754 28.68 20.95 34.98
CA SER A 754 29.03 22.37 34.80
C SER A 754 28.11 23.10 33.83
N VAL A 755 27.97 24.41 34.05
CA VAL A 755 27.42 25.35 33.07
C VAL A 755 28.57 25.83 32.18
N PRO A 756 28.62 25.43 30.89
CA PRO A 756 29.68 25.85 29.98
C PRO A 756 29.73 27.36 29.79
N SER A 757 30.90 27.88 29.42
CA SER A 757 31.11 29.32 29.27
C SER A 757 30.26 29.94 28.17
N GLU A 758 30.04 29.19 27.10
CA GLU A 758 29.21 29.47 25.94
C GLU A 758 27.77 29.69 26.37
N THR A 759 27.21 28.74 27.12
CA THR A 759 25.86 28.81 27.70
C THR A 759 25.73 30.00 28.65
N GLN A 760 26.70 30.21 29.55
CA GLN A 760 26.68 31.33 30.49
C GLN A 760 26.72 32.69 29.75
N ASN A 761 27.50 32.79 28.67
CA ASN A 761 27.61 33.99 27.86
C ASN A 761 26.30 34.26 27.11
N ALA A 762 25.66 33.23 26.53
CA ALA A 762 24.37 33.36 25.85
C ALA A 762 23.28 33.83 26.82
N LEU A 763 23.14 33.18 27.99
CA LEU A 763 22.20 33.58 29.04
C LEU A 763 22.39 35.05 29.46
N SER A 764 23.64 35.47 29.64
CA SER A 764 23.98 36.83 30.03
C SER A 764 23.69 37.86 28.93
N LYS A 765 23.99 37.52 27.67
CA LYS A 765 23.78 38.42 26.52
C LYS A 765 22.30 38.63 26.24
N LEU A 766 21.50 37.58 26.34
CA LEU A 766 20.05 37.62 26.11
C LEU A 766 19.26 38.20 27.29
N GLY A 767 19.89 38.35 28.45
CA GLY A 767 19.25 38.86 29.66
C GLY A 767 18.28 37.87 30.31
N VAL A 768 18.56 36.57 30.21
CA VAL A 768 17.71 35.50 30.74
C VAL A 768 17.70 35.56 32.26
N THR A 769 16.49 35.61 32.85
CA THR A 769 16.29 35.65 34.31
C THR A 769 15.64 34.38 34.86
N GLU A 770 14.91 33.66 34.00
CA GLU A 770 14.17 32.45 34.35
C GLU A 770 14.54 31.33 33.38
N VAL A 771 14.58 30.09 33.86
CA VAL A 771 14.80 28.91 33.01
C VAL A 771 13.78 27.81 33.29
N ILE A 772 13.42 27.05 32.26
CA ILE A 772 12.79 25.73 32.40
C ILE A 772 13.91 24.72 32.26
N PHE A 773 14.10 23.86 33.25
CA PHE A 773 15.15 22.85 33.22
C PHE A 773 14.52 21.47 33.03
N ILE A 774 14.87 20.78 31.94
CA ILE A 774 14.39 19.44 31.64
C ILE A 774 15.54 18.47 31.85
N GLU A 775 15.36 17.58 32.82
CA GLU A 775 16.44 16.78 33.36
C GLU A 775 15.91 15.47 33.96
N ARG A 776 15.39 14.60 33.09
CA ARG A 776 14.90 13.29 33.53
C ARG A 776 15.95 12.55 34.36
N GLY A 777 15.52 11.92 35.45
CA GLY A 777 16.40 11.08 36.26
C GLY A 777 17.37 11.86 37.16
N ASN A 778 17.16 13.16 37.37
CA ASN A 778 18.04 14.02 38.17
C ASN A 778 19.48 14.13 37.60
N ILE A 779 19.62 14.01 36.26
CA ILE A 779 20.93 14.03 35.58
C ILE A 779 21.65 15.37 35.71
N GLY A 780 20.92 16.46 35.95
CA GLY A 780 21.45 17.82 35.98
C GLY A 780 21.59 18.42 37.38
N GLU A 781 21.41 17.62 38.44
CA GLU A 781 21.33 18.12 39.82
C GLU A 781 22.54 18.99 40.24
N ASN A 782 23.74 18.67 39.74
CA ASN A 782 24.97 19.37 40.10
C ASN A 782 25.05 20.81 39.57
N VAL A 783 24.29 21.16 38.52
CA VAL A 783 24.34 22.49 37.89
C VAL A 783 23.21 23.41 38.33
N LYS A 784 22.15 22.91 38.99
CA LYS A 784 20.95 23.69 39.36
C LYS A 784 21.27 25.00 40.08
N SER A 785 22.21 24.97 41.03
CA SER A 785 22.61 26.15 41.80
C SER A 785 23.35 27.24 41.00
N SER A 786 23.83 26.91 39.81
CA SER A 786 24.57 27.80 38.90
C SER A 786 23.72 28.36 37.77
N LEU A 787 22.48 27.88 37.60
CA LEU A 787 21.53 28.39 36.62
C LEU A 787 20.83 29.67 37.12
N PRO A 788 20.22 30.46 36.21
CA PRO A 788 19.26 31.50 36.60
C PRO A 788 18.07 30.91 37.38
N SER A 789 17.08 31.74 37.74
CA SER A 789 15.93 31.26 38.52
C SER A 789 15.20 30.14 37.77
N ILE A 790 15.19 28.92 38.32
CA ILE A 790 14.45 27.80 37.74
C ILE A 790 12.96 28.04 37.98
N LYS A 791 12.21 28.28 36.90
CA LYS A 791 10.75 28.47 36.90
C LYS A 791 10.05 27.13 37.06
N ASP A 792 10.47 26.16 36.26
CA ASP A 792 9.96 24.78 36.23
C ASP A 792 11.15 23.81 36.14
N ASP A 793 11.16 22.78 36.98
CA ASP A 793 12.21 21.75 37.07
C ASP A 793 11.56 20.39 36.75
N LEU A 794 11.69 19.93 35.50
CA LEU A 794 10.98 18.76 34.97
C LEU A 794 11.89 17.54 35.03
N THR A 795 11.65 16.67 36.01
CA THR A 795 12.60 15.61 36.40
C THR A 795 12.11 14.19 36.06
N THR A 796 10.85 14.07 35.65
CA THR A 796 10.21 12.82 35.23
C THR A 796 9.54 12.97 33.87
N MET A 797 9.28 11.85 33.19
CA MET A 797 8.54 11.90 31.92
C MET A 797 7.12 12.45 32.10
N GLN A 798 6.45 12.17 33.23
CA GLN A 798 5.12 12.73 33.51
C GLN A 798 5.16 14.25 33.65
N ASP A 799 6.16 14.82 34.35
CA ASP A 799 6.29 16.28 34.49
C ASP A 799 6.42 16.95 33.11
N ILE A 800 7.17 16.32 32.20
CA ILE A 800 7.38 16.79 30.83
C ILE A 800 6.07 16.71 30.03
N ILE A 801 5.38 15.58 30.10
CA ILE A 801 4.10 15.37 29.41
C ILE A 801 3.06 16.39 29.89
N ASP A 802 2.92 16.55 31.21
CA ASP A 802 1.98 17.49 31.81
C ASP A 802 2.27 18.94 31.35
N TYR A 803 3.55 19.30 31.21
CA TYR A 803 3.96 20.62 30.69
C TYR A 803 3.55 20.80 29.22
N ILE A 804 3.92 19.85 28.36
CA ILE A 804 3.64 19.91 26.92
C ILE A 804 2.12 19.94 26.67
N LYS A 805 1.35 19.08 27.35
CA LYS A 805 -0.11 18.97 27.19
C LYS A 805 -0.87 20.13 27.85
N ALA A 806 -0.25 20.90 28.75
CA ALA A 806 -0.84 22.14 29.26
C ALA A 806 -0.82 23.28 28.24
N TYR A 807 -0.08 23.15 27.14
CA TYR A 807 -0.02 24.16 26.09
C TYR A 807 -1.34 24.21 25.28
N PRO A 808 -1.93 25.40 25.04
CA PRO A 808 -3.25 25.50 24.40
C PRO A 808 -3.37 24.91 23.00
N ASN A 809 -2.26 24.82 22.26
CA ASN A 809 -2.24 24.32 20.87
C ASN A 809 -1.75 22.85 20.78
N THR A 810 -1.73 22.11 21.89
CA THR A 810 -1.38 20.68 21.84
C THR A 810 -2.44 19.89 21.07
N GLU A 811 -2.00 19.03 20.16
CA GLU A 811 -2.88 18.11 19.44
C GLU A 811 -3.00 16.77 20.20
N ASN A 812 -4.02 15.95 19.86
CA ASN A 812 -4.11 14.57 20.35
C ASN A 812 -3.18 13.65 19.56
N TYR A 813 -1.89 13.97 19.62
CA TYR A 813 -0.83 13.37 18.83
C TYR A 813 0.28 12.86 19.75
N ILE A 814 0.89 11.74 19.40
CA ILE A 814 2.00 11.12 20.12
C ILE A 814 3.08 10.73 19.11
N THR A 815 4.29 11.23 19.32
CA THR A 815 5.46 10.79 18.54
C THR A 815 6.23 9.72 19.31
N ILE A 816 6.50 8.58 18.67
CA ILE A 816 7.22 7.45 19.26
C ILE A 816 8.49 7.21 18.47
N THR A 817 9.62 7.08 19.17
CA THR A 817 10.91 6.77 18.54
C THR A 817 11.66 5.67 19.31
N SER A 818 12.80 5.26 18.76
CA SER A 818 13.74 4.32 19.35
C SER A 818 15.14 4.92 19.38
N ILE A 819 16.00 4.36 20.23
CA ILE A 819 17.44 4.71 20.30
C ILE A 819 18.31 3.45 20.21
N LYS A 820 17.76 2.36 19.66
CA LYS A 820 18.42 1.05 19.54
C LYS A 820 19.23 0.94 18.26
N THR A 821 18.69 1.43 17.14
CA THR A 821 19.43 1.62 15.88
C THR A 821 19.94 3.05 15.76
N GLY A 822 21.06 3.19 15.06
CA GLY A 822 21.76 4.47 14.93
C GLY A 822 22.28 5.00 16.27
N ASP A 823 23.07 6.06 16.21
CA ASP A 823 23.30 6.90 17.40
C ASP A 823 22.18 7.94 17.60
N GLY A 824 21.20 8.01 16.67
CA GLY A 824 19.79 8.32 16.93
C GLY A 824 18.89 8.62 15.72
N TYR A 825 17.65 8.99 16.04
CA TYR A 825 16.51 9.39 15.17
C TYR A 825 15.58 10.38 15.90
N PHE A 826 15.99 10.79 17.09
CA PHE A 826 15.14 11.50 18.04
C PHE A 826 15.06 12.99 17.72
N ALA A 827 16.04 13.54 17.00
CA ALA A 827 16.00 14.94 16.61
C ALA A 827 14.97 15.22 15.50
N PRO A 828 14.94 14.46 14.38
CA PRO A 828 13.84 14.54 13.42
C PRO A 828 12.48 14.22 14.06
N ALA A 829 12.41 13.22 14.95
CA ALA A 829 11.18 12.92 15.68
C ALA A 829 10.70 14.10 16.54
N ALA A 830 11.63 14.81 17.22
CA ALA A 830 11.29 16.01 18.00
C ALA A 830 10.83 17.17 17.12
N MET A 831 11.31 17.27 15.87
CA MET A 831 10.84 18.27 14.91
C MET A 831 9.36 18.08 14.57
N LEU A 832 8.96 16.83 14.29
CA LEU A 832 7.57 16.47 14.06
C LEU A 832 6.71 16.70 15.31
N ALA A 833 7.20 16.24 16.47
CA ALA A 833 6.49 16.43 17.75
C ALA A 833 6.31 17.92 18.10
N ALA A 834 7.30 18.77 17.81
CA ALA A 834 7.20 20.23 17.97
C ALA A 834 6.14 20.83 17.05
N TYR A 835 5.99 20.31 15.82
CA TYR A 835 4.92 20.71 14.91
C TYR A 835 3.55 20.39 15.55
N HIS A 836 3.31 19.18 16.05
CA HIS A 836 2.03 18.87 16.70
C HIS A 836 1.88 19.35 18.15
N CYS A 837 2.88 20.06 18.70
CA CYS A 837 2.93 20.45 20.11
C CYS A 837 2.65 19.25 21.04
N SER A 838 3.26 18.11 20.72
CA SER A 838 2.99 16.80 21.32
C SER A 838 4.23 16.22 22.02
N PRO A 839 4.07 15.31 22.99
CA PRO A 839 5.21 14.66 23.64
C PRO A 839 5.90 13.67 22.70
N LEU A 840 7.22 13.54 22.86
CA LEU A 840 8.02 12.49 22.26
C LEU A 840 8.35 11.41 23.28
N LEU A 841 8.02 10.16 22.96
CA LEU A 841 8.20 8.99 23.81
C LEU A 841 9.16 7.98 23.18
N ARG A 842 9.82 7.21 24.05
CA ARG A 842 10.76 6.16 23.68
C ARG A 842 10.13 4.78 23.85
N ILE A 843 9.97 4.03 22.76
CA ILE A 843 9.28 2.73 22.80
C ILE A 843 9.93 1.71 23.75
N GLY A 844 11.24 1.79 23.96
CA GLY A 844 11.97 0.94 24.90
C GLY A 844 11.61 1.14 26.38
N GLU A 845 10.83 2.16 26.71
CA GLU A 845 10.32 2.42 28.07
C GLU A 845 8.94 1.80 28.32
N ALA A 846 8.29 1.31 27.27
CA ALA A 846 6.99 0.68 27.37
C ALA A 846 7.07 -0.64 28.18
N PRO A 847 6.29 -0.81 29.26
CA PRO A 847 6.39 -1.97 30.14
C PRO A 847 6.12 -3.32 29.46
N GLY A 848 5.24 -3.36 28.45
CA GLY A 848 4.85 -4.56 27.71
C GLY A 848 5.87 -5.04 26.67
N LEU A 849 6.91 -4.25 26.39
CA LEU A 849 7.89 -4.51 25.32
C LEU A 849 7.26 -4.64 23.91
N PRO A 850 6.39 -3.71 23.49
CA PRO A 850 5.66 -3.79 22.22
C PRO A 850 6.59 -3.91 21.01
N ALA A 851 7.77 -3.29 21.01
CA ALA A 851 8.73 -3.44 19.92
C ALA A 851 9.24 -4.90 19.77
N ALA A 852 9.39 -5.64 20.88
CA ALA A 852 9.77 -7.04 20.87
C ALA A 852 8.63 -7.94 20.33
N VAL A 853 7.39 -7.58 20.64
CA VAL A 853 6.16 -8.23 20.15
C VAL A 853 5.99 -7.97 18.64
N ALA A 854 6.21 -6.74 18.18
CA ALA A 854 6.18 -6.39 16.75
C ALA A 854 7.23 -7.16 15.95
N ASP A 855 8.47 -7.22 16.45
CA ASP A 855 9.55 -8.06 15.88
C ASP A 855 9.16 -9.55 15.87
N ARG A 856 8.50 -10.05 16.92
CA ARG A 856 8.03 -11.46 16.98
C ARG A 856 7.05 -11.75 15.85
N ILE A 857 6.11 -10.85 15.61
CA ILE A 857 5.14 -10.95 14.51
C ILE A 857 5.85 -10.85 13.16
N GLU A 858 6.73 -9.88 12.98
CA GLU A 858 7.37 -9.64 11.69
C GLU A 858 8.34 -10.73 11.31
N THR A 859 9.19 -11.17 12.24
CA THR A 859 10.08 -12.31 12.02
C THR A 859 9.26 -13.54 11.63
N TRP A 860 8.12 -13.80 12.27
CA TRP A 860 7.24 -14.91 11.88
C TRP A 860 6.77 -14.76 10.43
N ARG A 861 6.26 -13.58 10.05
CA ARG A 861 5.77 -13.29 8.69
C ARG A 861 6.87 -13.45 7.63
N LEU A 862 8.07 -12.94 7.90
CA LEU A 862 9.19 -13.02 6.98
C LEU A 862 9.68 -14.46 6.80
N TRP A 863 9.74 -15.25 7.88
CA TRP A 863 10.22 -16.62 7.83
C TRP A 863 9.23 -17.64 7.30
N ASP A 864 7.93 -17.39 7.46
CA ASP A 864 6.89 -18.23 6.87
C ASP A 864 6.61 -17.89 5.40
N GLY A 865 6.93 -16.68 4.95
CA GLY A 865 6.70 -16.32 3.56
C GLY A 865 7.63 -17.02 2.57
N ASP A 866 7.46 -16.77 1.29
CA ASP A 866 8.23 -17.42 0.23
C ASP A 866 8.65 -16.44 -0.89
N TYR A 867 9.64 -16.79 -1.71
CA TYR A 867 10.07 -15.96 -2.83
C TYR A 867 9.23 -16.23 -4.08
N TYR A 868 8.53 -15.18 -4.49
CA TYR A 868 7.77 -15.15 -5.73
C TYR A 868 8.46 -14.23 -6.74
N HIS A 869 8.91 -14.80 -7.87
CA HIS A 869 9.67 -14.10 -8.92
C HIS A 869 10.92 -13.35 -8.44
N GLY A 870 11.60 -13.88 -7.42
CA GLY A 870 12.78 -13.26 -6.82
C GLY A 870 12.44 -12.28 -5.70
N SER A 871 11.18 -11.94 -5.48
CA SER A 871 10.75 -11.02 -4.43
C SER A 871 10.10 -11.76 -3.27
N LYS A 872 10.39 -11.36 -2.04
CA LYS A 872 9.96 -12.03 -0.83
C LYS A 872 8.52 -11.66 -0.48
N SER A 873 7.61 -12.62 -0.60
CA SER A 873 6.29 -12.51 0.01
C SER A 873 6.37 -12.77 1.52
N THR A 874 5.44 -12.20 2.28
CA THR A 874 5.28 -12.47 3.71
C THR A 874 4.19 -13.48 3.96
N GLY A 875 4.44 -14.41 4.89
CA GLY A 875 3.42 -15.27 5.46
C GLY A 875 2.41 -14.47 6.30
N HIS A 876 1.34 -15.13 6.69
CA HIS A 876 0.28 -14.55 7.51
C HIS A 876 0.02 -15.37 8.76
N LEU A 877 -0.09 -14.69 9.91
CA LEU A 877 -0.37 -15.36 11.18
C LEU A 877 -1.65 -16.20 11.09
N PRO A 878 -1.71 -17.38 11.75
CA PRO A 878 -2.92 -18.18 11.82
C PRO A 878 -4.13 -17.38 12.32
N LYS A 879 -5.26 -17.50 11.61
CA LYS A 879 -6.54 -16.82 11.91
C LYS A 879 -7.65 -17.83 12.20
N ALA A 880 -8.39 -17.62 13.29
CA ALA A 880 -9.60 -18.39 13.57
C ALA A 880 -10.84 -17.71 12.98
N MET A 881 -11.81 -18.54 12.57
CA MET A 881 -13.13 -18.09 12.10
C MET A 881 -14.09 -17.73 13.24
N GLU A 882 -13.75 -18.12 14.47
CA GLU A 882 -14.51 -17.83 15.68
C GLU A 882 -13.56 -17.71 16.88
N PRO A 883 -13.98 -17.07 17.99
CA PRO A 883 -13.14 -16.95 19.17
C PRO A 883 -12.68 -18.32 19.70
N VAL A 884 -11.37 -18.55 19.71
CA VAL A 884 -10.74 -19.69 20.38
C VAL A 884 -10.31 -19.29 21.81
N PRO A 885 -9.94 -20.24 22.69
CA PRO A 885 -9.25 -19.94 23.94
C PRO A 885 -7.74 -19.82 23.70
N GLY A 886 -7.10 -18.77 24.23
CA GLY A 886 -5.66 -18.53 24.08
C GLY A 886 -4.76 -19.39 24.98
N GLU A 887 -5.31 -20.10 25.98
CA GLU A 887 -4.52 -20.86 26.97
C GLU A 887 -4.83 -22.36 27.00
N TRP A 888 -3.82 -23.15 27.38
CA TRP A 888 -3.98 -24.57 27.68
C TRP A 888 -4.78 -24.79 28.97
N THR A 889 -5.95 -25.42 28.84
CA THR A 889 -6.69 -25.96 29.99
C THR A 889 -6.26 -27.39 30.29
N ALA A 890 -6.50 -27.87 31.51
CA ALA A 890 -6.27 -29.27 31.85
C ALA A 890 -7.02 -30.25 30.92
N GLN A 891 -8.18 -29.82 30.42
CA GLN A 891 -9.00 -30.60 29.49
C GLN A 891 -8.43 -30.58 28.07
N SER A 892 -7.91 -29.44 27.60
CA SER A 892 -7.25 -29.33 26.30
C SER A 892 -5.97 -30.17 26.28
N LEU A 893 -5.16 -30.11 27.34
CA LEU A 893 -3.97 -30.94 27.52
C LEU A 893 -4.32 -32.45 27.53
N ALA A 894 -5.39 -32.84 28.23
CA ALA A 894 -5.85 -34.22 28.25
C ALA A 894 -6.31 -34.71 26.87
N SER A 895 -7.06 -33.89 26.12
CA SER A 895 -7.51 -34.21 24.76
C SER A 895 -6.33 -34.38 23.81
N ALA A 896 -5.36 -33.47 23.87
CA ALA A 896 -4.09 -33.56 23.16
C ALA A 896 -3.31 -34.85 23.48
N ILE A 897 -3.20 -35.21 24.76
CA ILE A 897 -2.52 -36.45 25.18
C ILE A 897 -3.25 -37.69 24.66
N ILE A 898 -4.58 -37.74 24.75
CA ILE A 898 -5.40 -38.84 24.20
C ILE A 898 -5.18 -38.96 22.69
N TYR A 899 -5.18 -37.82 22.01
CA TYR A 899 -4.92 -37.70 20.59
C TYR A 899 -3.55 -38.26 20.21
N MET A 900 -2.48 -37.83 20.87
CA MET A 900 -1.12 -38.33 20.65
C MET A 900 -0.97 -39.83 20.96
N LEU A 901 -1.50 -40.30 22.09
CA LEU A 901 -1.39 -41.71 22.51
C LEU A 901 -2.14 -42.67 21.59
N SER A 902 -3.15 -42.17 20.89
CA SER A 902 -3.90 -42.93 19.89
C SER A 902 -3.27 -42.90 18.50
N GLY A 903 -2.18 -42.14 18.31
CA GLY A 903 -1.60 -41.92 16.99
C GLY A 903 -2.52 -41.15 16.04
N GLY A 904 -3.37 -40.27 16.59
CA GLY A 904 -4.36 -39.49 15.84
C GLY A 904 -5.69 -40.19 15.56
N GLU A 905 -5.90 -41.41 16.09
CA GLU A 905 -7.12 -42.20 15.86
C GLU A 905 -8.30 -41.83 16.79
N SER A 906 -8.05 -41.13 17.91
CA SER A 906 -9.09 -40.77 18.89
C SER A 906 -8.78 -39.49 19.67
N GLY A 907 -9.80 -38.67 19.95
CA GLY A 907 -9.63 -37.33 20.55
C GLY A 907 -9.55 -36.25 19.48
N SER A 908 -9.38 -34.99 19.90
CA SER A 908 -9.11 -33.86 19.02
C SER A 908 -7.95 -33.05 19.59
N ILE A 909 -7.12 -32.49 18.71
CA ILE A 909 -6.20 -31.44 19.10
C ILE A 909 -7.06 -30.21 19.44
N PRO A 910 -6.94 -29.64 20.65
CA PRO A 910 -7.65 -28.42 20.99
C PRO A 910 -7.11 -27.24 20.18
N PRO A 911 -7.94 -26.23 19.86
CA PRO A 911 -7.55 -25.10 19.02
C PRO A 911 -6.67 -24.07 19.75
N VAL A 912 -5.78 -24.52 20.65
CA VAL A 912 -4.90 -23.62 21.42
C VAL A 912 -3.85 -23.10 20.45
N GLY A 913 -3.77 -21.77 20.28
CA GLY A 913 -2.92 -21.10 19.29
C GLY A 913 -3.59 -20.80 17.94
N MET A 914 -4.86 -21.20 17.72
CA MET A 914 -5.53 -21.08 16.40
C MET A 914 -5.96 -19.66 15.98
N ASP A 915 -5.59 -18.62 16.71
CA ASP A 915 -5.86 -17.23 16.30
C ASP A 915 -4.70 -16.30 16.71
N ALA A 916 -3.46 -16.71 16.40
CA ALA A 916 -2.25 -15.94 16.71
C ALA A 916 -2.32 -14.51 16.16
N ASP A 917 -2.92 -14.31 14.98
CA ASP A 917 -3.15 -12.98 14.42
C ASP A 917 -3.95 -12.08 15.35
N ARG A 918 -4.95 -12.61 16.06
CA ARG A 918 -5.70 -11.83 17.05
C ARG A 918 -4.85 -11.62 18.30
N TYR A 919 -4.38 -12.68 18.94
CA TYR A 919 -3.78 -12.56 20.28
C TYR A 919 -2.51 -11.73 20.28
N TRP A 920 -1.62 -11.95 19.31
CA TRP A 920 -0.36 -11.22 19.27
C TRP A 920 -0.54 -9.76 18.91
N LYS A 921 -1.50 -9.43 18.03
CA LYS A 921 -1.77 -8.04 17.64
C LYS A 921 -2.61 -7.30 18.68
N CYS A 922 -3.51 -7.98 19.41
CA CYS A 922 -4.17 -7.42 20.59
C CYS A 922 -3.16 -7.18 21.71
N GLU A 923 -2.25 -8.12 22.00
CA GLU A 923 -1.14 -7.92 22.95
C GLU A 923 -0.31 -6.70 22.56
N LEU A 924 0.07 -6.59 21.29
CA LEU A 924 0.82 -5.44 20.79
C LEU A 924 0.07 -4.11 20.94
N TYR A 925 -1.22 -4.07 20.58
CA TYR A 925 -2.06 -2.89 20.74
C TYR A 925 -2.20 -2.52 22.22
N ASP A 926 -2.56 -3.48 23.08
CA ASP A 926 -2.77 -3.28 24.51
C ASP A 926 -1.48 -2.77 25.18
N ASP A 927 -0.31 -3.32 24.81
CA ASP A 927 0.98 -2.90 25.36
C ASP A 927 1.33 -1.44 25.01
N ILE A 928 1.01 -0.98 23.81
CA ILE A 928 1.20 0.43 23.40
C ILE A 928 0.13 1.30 24.07
N HIS A 929 -1.14 0.93 23.94
CA HIS A 929 -2.27 1.68 24.47
C HIS A 929 -2.17 1.89 25.98
N ASP A 930 -1.94 0.83 26.76
CA ASP A 930 -1.85 0.90 28.23
C ASP A 930 -0.64 1.73 28.69
N TRP A 931 0.47 1.69 27.94
CA TRP A 931 1.62 2.55 28.21
C TRP A 931 1.27 4.04 28.05
N ILE A 932 0.56 4.37 26.98
CA ILE A 932 0.15 5.75 26.65
C ILE A 932 -0.94 6.22 27.62
N ALA A 933 -1.95 5.40 27.89
CA ALA A 933 -2.97 5.65 28.91
C ALA A 933 -2.36 5.81 30.30
N GLY A 934 -1.27 5.09 30.61
CA GLY A 934 -0.50 5.22 31.84
C GLY A 934 0.07 6.62 32.08
N TYR A 935 0.29 7.41 31.03
CA TYR A 935 0.68 8.82 31.10
C TYR A 935 -0.49 9.81 31.06
N GLY A 936 -1.74 9.32 30.96
CA GLY A 936 -2.92 10.17 30.78
C GLY A 936 -3.03 10.78 29.39
N LEU A 937 -2.45 10.12 28.37
CA LEU A 937 -2.48 10.56 26.97
C LEU A 937 -3.62 9.92 26.15
N ASP A 938 -4.39 9.02 26.74
CA ASP A 938 -5.66 8.49 26.21
C ASP A 938 -6.78 9.50 26.53
N GLY A 939 -7.10 10.36 25.56
CA GLY A 939 -7.91 11.56 25.72
C GLY A 939 -9.33 11.43 25.19
N ASP A 940 -10.01 12.57 25.02
CA ASP A 940 -11.28 12.59 24.27
C ASP A 940 -10.96 12.63 22.76
N GLY A 941 -11.52 11.69 22.00
CA GLY A 941 -11.34 11.61 20.53
C GLY A 941 -10.45 10.44 20.13
N GLN A 942 -9.94 10.47 18.89
CA GLN A 942 -8.95 9.50 18.43
C GLN A 942 -7.54 10.04 18.69
N GLU A 943 -6.64 9.20 19.19
CA GLU A 943 -5.20 9.47 19.25
C GLU A 943 -4.55 9.26 17.89
N ALA A 944 -3.70 10.20 17.49
CA ALA A 944 -2.76 10.06 16.38
C ALA A 944 -1.41 9.56 16.91
N TYR A 945 -0.88 8.50 16.32
CA TYR A 945 0.46 7.98 16.60
C TYR A 945 1.37 8.18 15.38
N CYS A 946 2.61 8.62 15.59
CA CYS A 946 3.61 8.54 14.54
C CYS A 946 4.89 7.90 15.06
N PHE A 947 5.25 6.78 14.42
CA PHE A 947 6.49 6.08 14.70
C PHE A 947 7.60 6.68 13.84
N VAL A 948 8.71 7.09 14.44
CA VAL A 948 9.86 7.68 13.75
C VAL A 948 11.09 6.84 14.07
N ALA A 949 11.34 5.86 13.21
CA ALA A 949 12.45 4.90 13.28
C ALA A 949 12.50 4.07 11.98
N PRO A 950 13.66 3.47 11.66
CA PRO A 950 13.74 2.45 10.62
C PRO A 950 12.72 1.31 10.80
N ARG A 951 12.31 0.66 9.69
CA ARG A 951 11.37 -0.47 9.71
C ARG A 951 11.90 -1.69 10.46
N ASP A 952 13.22 -1.86 10.54
CA ASP A 952 13.88 -2.95 11.26
C ASP A 952 14.06 -2.65 12.77
N ASP A 953 13.94 -1.38 13.19
CA ASP A 953 13.92 -1.00 14.61
C ASP A 953 12.51 -1.07 15.21
N ILE A 954 11.56 -0.37 14.60
CA ILE A 954 10.14 -0.46 14.96
C ILE A 954 9.39 -1.04 13.77
N TYR A 955 9.07 -2.32 13.85
CA TYR A 955 8.42 -3.03 12.75
C TYR A 955 6.97 -2.58 12.50
N ILE A 956 6.56 -2.66 11.23
CA ILE A 956 5.24 -2.27 10.69
C ILE A 956 4.05 -2.76 11.52
N PRO A 957 4.04 -3.98 12.13
CA PRO A 957 2.94 -4.39 12.98
C PRO A 957 2.61 -3.40 14.11
N ALA A 958 3.60 -2.69 14.69
CA ALA A 958 3.34 -1.69 15.73
C ALA A 958 2.53 -0.50 15.19
N HIS A 959 2.83 -0.07 13.97
CA HIS A 959 2.06 0.94 13.25
C HIS A 959 0.65 0.44 12.92
N SER A 960 0.52 -0.75 12.33
CA SER A 960 -0.75 -1.20 11.74
C SER A 960 -1.84 -1.52 12.78
N VAL A 961 -1.47 -2.00 13.97
CA VAL A 961 -2.46 -2.31 15.03
C VAL A 961 -3.02 -1.07 15.70
N MET A 962 -2.37 0.09 15.54
CA MET A 962 -2.80 1.37 16.09
C MET A 962 -3.72 2.13 15.14
N ILE A 963 -4.25 1.48 14.10
CA ILE A 963 -5.19 2.06 13.15
C ILE A 963 -6.55 1.39 13.26
N GLY A 964 -7.59 2.15 13.58
CA GLY A 964 -8.97 1.70 13.71
C GLY A 964 -9.89 2.77 14.29
N ASN A 965 -11.10 2.39 14.69
CA ASN A 965 -12.08 3.40 15.13
C ASN A 965 -11.66 4.22 16.35
N ASN A 966 -10.75 3.73 17.20
CA ASN A 966 -10.32 4.45 18.40
C ASN A 966 -9.00 5.23 18.20
N SER A 967 -8.20 4.94 17.18
CA SER A 967 -6.92 5.61 16.95
C SER A 967 -6.41 5.44 15.52
N TYR A 968 -5.41 6.21 15.13
CA TYR A 968 -4.76 6.08 13.82
C TYR A 968 -3.27 6.36 13.91
N ALA A 969 -2.52 5.88 12.92
CA ALA A 969 -1.07 5.93 12.95
C ALA A 969 -0.44 6.19 11.58
N GLY A 970 0.79 6.72 11.62
CA GLY A 970 1.74 6.79 10.52
C GLY A 970 3.15 6.37 10.96
N HIS A 971 4.06 6.17 10.02
CA HIS A 971 5.44 5.75 10.28
C HIS A 971 6.40 6.49 9.35
N ILE A 972 7.43 7.15 9.86
CA ILE A 972 8.53 7.70 9.06
C ILE A 972 9.70 6.72 9.09
N PRO A 973 9.93 5.93 8.02
CA PRO A 973 10.78 4.74 8.03
C PRO A 973 12.25 5.01 7.69
N GLY A 974 12.75 6.22 7.97
CA GLY A 974 14.05 6.67 7.49
C GLY A 974 15.23 5.87 8.05
N ILE A 975 16.25 5.62 7.21
CA ILE A 975 17.42 4.78 7.53
C ILE A 975 18.61 5.53 8.14
N THR A 976 18.57 6.87 8.14
CA THR A 976 19.51 7.76 8.84
C THR A 976 18.77 8.97 9.45
N PRO A 977 19.35 9.70 10.43
CA PRO A 977 18.79 10.97 10.91
C PRO A 977 18.56 11.98 9.79
N ALA A 978 19.52 12.09 8.86
CA ALA A 978 19.47 13.01 7.74
C ALA A 978 18.30 12.72 6.81
N TYR A 979 18.14 11.45 6.43
CA TYR A 979 17.04 11.00 5.58
C TYR A 979 15.68 11.23 6.27
N THR A 980 15.58 10.87 7.54
CA THR A 980 14.36 11.06 8.34
C THR A 980 13.99 12.55 8.44
N SER A 981 14.99 13.44 8.60
CA SER A 981 14.77 14.88 8.59
C SER A 981 14.23 15.38 7.26
N ALA A 982 14.71 14.86 6.12
CA ALA A 982 14.22 15.27 4.82
C ALA A 982 12.72 14.98 4.66
N ILE A 983 12.26 13.81 5.11
CA ILE A 983 10.83 13.44 5.10
C ILE A 983 10.04 14.31 6.08
N VAL A 984 10.44 14.39 7.36
CA VAL A 984 9.74 15.18 8.38
C VAL A 984 9.60 16.65 7.96
N VAL A 985 10.66 17.25 7.43
CA VAL A 985 10.63 18.65 7.01
C VAL A 985 9.73 18.83 5.79
N ARG A 986 9.68 17.87 4.87
CA ARG A 986 8.77 17.88 3.72
C ARG A 986 7.30 17.82 4.18
N ASP A 987 6.97 16.95 5.13
CA ASP A 987 5.61 16.83 5.69
C ASP A 987 5.13 18.14 6.33
N ILE A 988 5.92 18.72 7.25
CA ILE A 988 5.49 19.93 7.97
C ILE A 988 5.50 21.20 7.11
N LEU A 989 6.33 21.25 6.05
CA LEU A 989 6.35 22.35 5.08
C LEU A 989 5.49 22.08 3.84
N TYR A 990 4.77 20.96 3.77
CA TYR A 990 3.92 20.62 2.63
C TYR A 990 3.00 21.75 2.17
N PRO A 991 2.32 22.51 3.07
CA PRO A 991 1.48 23.64 2.66
C PRO A 991 2.22 24.76 1.90
N ALA A 992 3.55 24.83 2.00
CA ALA A 992 4.39 25.73 1.22
C ALA A 992 4.96 25.03 -0.02
N LEU A 993 5.56 23.85 0.16
CA LEU A 993 6.33 23.15 -0.89
C LEU A 993 5.45 22.69 -2.06
N ILE A 994 4.18 22.38 -1.85
CA ILE A 994 3.30 21.95 -2.95
C ILE A 994 3.12 23.03 -4.03
N PHE A 995 3.32 24.31 -3.72
CA PHE A 995 3.14 25.40 -4.68
C PHE A 995 4.22 25.47 -5.77
N VAL A 996 5.37 24.83 -5.56
CA VAL A 996 6.41 24.71 -6.61
C VAL A 996 6.25 23.49 -7.49
N ASN A 997 5.41 22.53 -7.10
CA ASN A 997 5.10 21.39 -7.95
C ASN A 997 4.39 21.89 -9.23
N PRO A 998 4.99 21.68 -10.42
CA PRO A 998 4.42 22.20 -11.66
C PRO A 998 3.04 21.61 -12.00
N GLY A 999 2.76 20.39 -11.49
CA GLY A 999 1.51 19.66 -11.65
C GLY A 999 0.66 19.62 -10.37
N ARG A 1000 0.79 20.57 -9.43
CA ARG A 1000 0.04 20.55 -8.16
C ARG A 1000 -1.49 20.48 -8.31
N ASP A 1001 -2.05 20.98 -9.40
CA ASP A 1001 -3.50 20.96 -9.65
C ASP A 1001 -3.92 19.70 -10.44
N ILE A 1002 -2.99 18.77 -10.70
CA ILE A 1002 -3.19 17.55 -11.49
C ILE A 1002 -3.11 16.32 -10.58
N THR A 1003 -4.08 15.43 -10.73
CA THR A 1003 -4.13 14.11 -10.09
C THR A 1003 -3.99 13.03 -11.16
N THR A 1004 -3.25 11.96 -10.86
CA THR A 1004 -3.00 10.87 -11.82
C THR A 1004 -3.29 9.51 -11.20
N SER A 1005 -3.57 8.54 -12.05
CA SER A 1005 -3.69 7.13 -11.65
C SER A 1005 -3.06 6.18 -12.68
N GLN A 1006 -2.73 4.97 -12.22
CA GLN A 1006 -2.46 3.79 -13.02
C GLN A 1006 -3.45 2.69 -12.62
N LEU A 1007 -4.67 2.75 -13.17
CA LEU A 1007 -5.72 1.77 -12.90
C LEU A 1007 -5.56 0.53 -13.79
N MET A 1008 -4.61 -0.34 -13.47
CA MET A 1008 -4.34 -1.57 -14.22
C MET A 1008 -5.44 -2.60 -14.02
N ASN A 1009 -5.78 -2.92 -12.77
CA ASN A 1009 -6.87 -3.83 -12.43
C ASN A 1009 -7.96 -3.05 -11.70
N PHE A 1010 -9.22 -3.30 -12.02
CA PHE A 1010 -10.32 -2.68 -11.30
C PHE A 1010 -11.60 -3.52 -11.40
N PRO A 1011 -12.46 -3.50 -10.37
CA PRO A 1011 -13.59 -4.41 -10.25
C PRO A 1011 -14.93 -3.91 -10.80
N ASP A 1012 -14.99 -2.77 -11.49
CA ASP A 1012 -16.24 -2.12 -11.98
C ASP A 1012 -17.40 -3.11 -12.21
N GLY A 1013 -18.47 -2.99 -11.41
CA GLY A 1013 -19.63 -3.89 -11.42
C GLY A 1013 -19.55 -5.06 -10.44
N GLY A 1014 -18.46 -5.16 -9.66
CA GLY A 1014 -18.30 -6.10 -8.56
C GLY A 1014 -19.14 -5.72 -7.34
N THR A 1015 -19.15 -6.60 -6.34
CA THR A 1015 -19.81 -6.33 -5.06
C THR A 1015 -18.97 -6.82 -3.90
N TRP A 1016 -19.06 -6.15 -2.76
CA TRP A 1016 -18.41 -6.55 -1.52
C TRP A 1016 -19.35 -6.44 -0.31
N THR A 1017 -19.16 -7.28 0.71
CA THR A 1017 -19.93 -7.22 1.97
C THR A 1017 -19.02 -6.87 3.14
N THR A 1018 -19.25 -5.71 3.74
CA THR A 1018 -18.49 -5.19 4.89
C THR A 1018 -18.89 -5.87 6.20
N ASN A 1019 -18.09 -5.67 7.26
CA ASN A 1019 -18.27 -6.29 8.57
C ASN A 1019 -19.60 -5.99 9.25
N ASP A 1020 -20.25 -4.86 8.93
CA ASP A 1020 -21.62 -4.55 9.39
C ASP A 1020 -22.72 -5.33 8.64
N GLY A 1021 -22.35 -6.19 7.69
CA GLY A 1021 -23.24 -7.03 6.91
C GLY A 1021 -23.94 -6.35 5.75
N LYS A 1022 -23.52 -5.12 5.38
CA LYS A 1022 -24.04 -4.42 4.20
C LYS A 1022 -23.26 -4.81 2.94
N THR A 1023 -23.96 -4.92 1.82
CA THR A 1023 -23.35 -5.20 0.52
C THR A 1023 -23.37 -3.95 -0.36
N TYR A 1024 -22.22 -3.62 -0.93
CA TYR A 1024 -22.00 -2.47 -1.81
C TYR A 1024 -21.62 -2.94 -3.21
N SER A 1025 -21.98 -2.15 -4.23
CA SER A 1025 -21.44 -2.28 -5.57
C SER A 1025 -20.15 -1.47 -5.68
N VAL A 1026 -19.21 -1.95 -6.48
CA VAL A 1026 -17.87 -1.35 -6.60
C VAL A 1026 -17.65 -0.87 -8.03
N TYR A 1027 -17.32 0.42 -8.20
CA TYR A 1027 -17.16 1.11 -9.49
C TYR A 1027 -15.92 2.02 -9.48
N SER A 1028 -14.81 1.47 -9.03
CA SER A 1028 -13.64 2.24 -8.62
C SER A 1028 -13.07 3.14 -9.69
N SER A 1029 -13.06 2.72 -10.95
CA SER A 1029 -12.55 3.61 -12.01
C SER A 1029 -13.39 4.88 -12.20
N ARG A 1030 -14.66 4.87 -11.77
CA ARG A 1030 -15.59 6.01 -11.84
C ARG A 1030 -15.51 6.86 -10.57
N GLU A 1031 -15.48 6.21 -9.41
CA GLU A 1031 -15.34 6.89 -8.11
C GLU A 1031 -13.98 7.59 -7.98
N ILE A 1032 -12.91 6.99 -8.51
CA ILE A 1032 -11.58 7.60 -8.60
C ILE A 1032 -11.62 8.83 -9.51
N LYS A 1033 -12.13 8.73 -10.75
CA LYS A 1033 -12.28 9.89 -11.66
C LYS A 1033 -12.99 11.05 -10.94
N LYS A 1034 -14.10 10.75 -10.26
CA LYS A 1034 -14.90 11.74 -9.52
C LYS A 1034 -14.11 12.38 -8.37
N SER A 1035 -13.51 11.59 -7.49
CA SER A 1035 -12.80 12.09 -6.31
C SER A 1035 -11.52 12.84 -6.68
N PHE A 1036 -10.80 12.34 -7.69
CA PHE A 1036 -9.54 12.90 -8.17
C PHE A 1036 -9.73 14.19 -8.98
N GLY A 1037 -10.89 14.35 -9.63
CA GLY A 1037 -11.30 15.58 -10.31
C GLY A 1037 -12.08 16.58 -9.43
N SER A 1038 -12.18 16.33 -8.11
CA SER A 1038 -12.92 17.20 -7.19
C SER A 1038 -12.15 18.47 -6.82
N HIS A 1039 -12.88 19.50 -6.37
CA HIS A 1039 -12.32 20.79 -5.91
C HIS A 1039 -11.43 21.49 -6.96
N GLY A 1040 -11.77 21.37 -8.24
CA GLY A 1040 -11.07 22.03 -9.34
C GLY A 1040 -9.77 21.35 -9.78
N ARG A 1041 -9.48 20.14 -9.28
CA ARG A 1041 -8.35 19.33 -9.75
C ARG A 1041 -8.61 18.78 -11.15
N VAL A 1042 -7.56 18.66 -11.95
CA VAL A 1042 -7.60 18.02 -13.28
C VAL A 1042 -7.17 16.56 -13.14
N TYR A 1043 -8.05 15.62 -13.49
CA TYR A 1043 -7.73 14.19 -13.48
C TYR A 1043 -7.10 13.74 -14.80
N ASP A 1044 -5.92 13.13 -14.72
CA ASP A 1044 -5.11 12.68 -15.85
C ASP A 1044 -4.48 11.31 -15.56
N GLY A 1045 -5.30 10.25 -15.62
CA GLY A 1045 -4.84 8.87 -15.45
C GLY A 1045 -4.19 8.30 -16.71
N HIS A 1046 -3.20 7.42 -16.57
CA HIS A 1046 -2.57 6.68 -17.67
C HIS A 1046 -1.97 5.35 -17.22
N CYS A 1047 -2.21 4.27 -17.96
CA CYS A 1047 -1.66 2.95 -17.66
C CYS A 1047 -0.35 2.62 -18.41
N LEU A 1048 0.20 3.55 -19.19
CA LEU A 1048 1.40 3.30 -20.01
C LEU A 1048 2.65 3.74 -19.24
N TRP A 1049 3.70 2.92 -19.22
CA TRP A 1049 4.91 3.23 -18.46
C TRP A 1049 5.51 4.60 -18.83
N ARG A 1050 5.68 4.89 -20.12
CA ARG A 1050 6.27 6.17 -20.54
C ARG A 1050 5.40 7.38 -20.15
N ALA A 1051 4.07 7.25 -20.28
CA ALA A 1051 3.13 8.31 -19.92
C ALA A 1051 3.17 8.57 -18.42
N HIS A 1052 3.15 7.48 -17.64
CA HIS A 1052 3.28 7.53 -16.20
C HIS A 1052 4.60 8.18 -15.79
N LEU A 1053 5.74 7.71 -16.32
CA LEU A 1053 7.07 8.26 -16.03
C LEU A 1053 7.12 9.77 -16.33
N LYS A 1054 6.60 10.20 -17.49
CA LYS A 1054 6.53 11.61 -17.84
C LYS A 1054 5.69 12.40 -16.82
N ARG A 1055 4.49 11.92 -16.48
CA ARG A 1055 3.60 12.56 -15.51
C ARG A 1055 4.26 12.68 -14.14
N MET A 1056 4.95 11.64 -13.66
CA MET A 1056 5.67 11.68 -12.39
C MET A 1056 6.78 12.72 -12.40
N ASN A 1057 7.54 12.83 -13.48
CA ASN A 1057 8.64 13.81 -13.62
C ASN A 1057 8.18 15.24 -13.94
N ASP A 1058 7.01 15.41 -14.58
CA ASP A 1058 6.38 16.72 -14.79
C ASP A 1058 5.71 17.26 -13.50
N GLY A 1059 5.40 16.38 -12.56
CA GLY A 1059 4.69 16.67 -11.33
C GLY A 1059 3.20 16.30 -11.37
N ALA A 1060 2.70 15.92 -10.19
CA ALA A 1060 1.30 15.72 -9.84
C ALA A 1060 1.15 15.94 -8.32
N SER A 1061 -0.03 16.31 -7.83
CA SER A 1061 -0.28 16.33 -6.39
C SER A 1061 -0.52 14.95 -5.80
N ILE A 1062 -1.12 14.06 -6.60
CA ILE A 1062 -1.55 12.72 -6.18
C ILE A 1062 -1.25 11.72 -7.29
N MET A 1063 -0.74 10.53 -6.92
CA MET A 1063 -0.65 9.35 -7.76
C MET A 1063 -1.33 8.15 -7.08
N TYR A 1064 -2.24 7.48 -7.78
CA TYR A 1064 -2.84 6.21 -7.34
C TYR A 1064 -2.54 5.06 -8.29
N TYR A 1065 -1.97 3.98 -7.77
CA TYR A 1065 -1.80 2.72 -8.50
C TYR A 1065 -2.79 1.67 -8.00
N SER A 1066 -3.50 1.02 -8.92
CA SER A 1066 -4.33 -0.16 -8.63
C SER A 1066 -3.99 -1.29 -9.61
N GLY A 1067 -3.41 -2.38 -9.11
CA GLY A 1067 -2.88 -3.42 -9.98
C GLY A 1067 -2.21 -4.58 -9.25
N HIS A 1068 -1.41 -5.35 -9.99
CA HIS A 1068 -0.61 -6.41 -9.39
C HIS A 1068 0.52 -5.80 -8.57
N GLY A 1069 0.72 -6.31 -7.36
CA GLY A 1069 1.96 -6.10 -6.63
C GLY A 1069 2.91 -7.18 -7.09
N THR A 1070 3.98 -6.81 -7.79
CA THR A 1070 4.86 -7.78 -8.47
C THR A 1070 5.82 -8.42 -7.46
N GLY A 1071 5.28 -8.99 -6.38
CA GLY A 1071 6.04 -9.39 -5.19
C GLY A 1071 6.63 -8.21 -4.42
N GLY A 1072 6.17 -6.98 -4.69
CA GLY A 1072 6.67 -5.75 -4.08
C GLY A 1072 7.96 -5.20 -4.68
N SER A 1073 8.43 -5.74 -5.82
CA SER A 1073 9.67 -5.31 -6.48
C SER A 1073 9.47 -4.40 -7.69
N GLY A 1074 8.23 -4.03 -8.05
CA GLY A 1074 7.99 -3.20 -9.23
C GLY A 1074 6.54 -2.81 -9.46
N ILE A 1075 6.34 -2.19 -10.63
CA ILE A 1075 5.07 -1.63 -11.09
C ILE A 1075 4.63 -2.36 -12.34
N SER A 1076 3.35 -2.73 -12.44
CA SER A 1076 2.79 -3.23 -13.71
C SER A 1076 2.29 -2.06 -14.56
N ALA A 1077 2.52 -2.13 -15.85
CA ALA A 1077 2.04 -1.17 -16.83
C ALA A 1077 1.38 -1.90 -18.01
N GLN A 1078 0.55 -1.19 -18.77
CA GLN A 1078 0.03 -1.68 -20.03
C GLN A 1078 1.20 -1.94 -20.97
N TYR A 1079 1.29 -3.18 -21.46
CA TYR A 1079 2.41 -3.63 -22.29
C TYR A 1079 2.52 -2.84 -23.59
N GLU A 1080 3.72 -2.29 -23.88
CA GLU A 1080 4.02 -1.61 -25.14
C GLU A 1080 3.95 -2.64 -26.28
N GLN A 1081 3.03 -2.48 -27.24
CA GLN A 1081 2.67 -3.49 -28.23
C GLN A 1081 3.89 -4.05 -29.01
N THR A 1082 4.13 -5.37 -28.97
CA THR A 1082 5.16 -6.10 -29.77
C THR A 1082 4.54 -7.21 -30.65
N GLU A 1083 5.39 -7.95 -31.38
CA GLU A 1083 5.09 -9.06 -32.31
C GLU A 1083 4.20 -10.20 -31.75
N HIS A 1084 3.89 -10.18 -30.45
CA HIS A 1084 3.01 -11.13 -29.78
C HIS A 1084 1.53 -10.71 -29.72
N CYS A 1085 1.20 -9.48 -30.10
CA CYS A 1085 -0.18 -8.97 -30.14
C CYS A 1085 -0.83 -9.26 -31.50
N LYS A 1086 -2.07 -9.79 -31.50
CA LYS A 1086 -2.86 -10.01 -32.75
C LYS A 1086 -3.39 -8.71 -33.37
N TYR A 1087 -2.83 -7.57 -33.03
CA TYR A 1087 -3.26 -6.22 -33.42
C TYR A 1087 -2.59 -5.75 -34.73
N PRO A 1088 -3.15 -4.75 -35.47
CA PRO A 1088 -2.40 -4.09 -36.53
C PRO A 1088 -1.21 -3.36 -35.90
N GLU A 1089 -0.14 -3.11 -36.66
CA GLU A 1089 1.01 -2.35 -36.17
C GLU A 1089 0.58 -0.94 -35.74
N GLN A 1090 0.82 -0.63 -34.46
CA GLN A 1090 0.67 0.65 -33.76
C GLN A 1090 -0.78 1.19 -33.65
N VAL A 1091 -1.27 1.45 -32.43
CA VAL A 1091 -1.65 2.79 -31.90
C VAL A 1091 -2.22 2.66 -30.46
N TRP A 1092 -2.00 3.69 -29.63
CA TRP A 1092 -2.41 3.80 -28.23
C TRP A 1092 -3.75 4.51 -28.10
N TRP A 1093 -4.63 3.93 -27.28
CA TRP A 1093 -5.90 4.53 -26.89
C TRP A 1093 -5.63 5.56 -25.79
N ASP A 1094 -6.58 6.42 -25.44
CA ASP A 1094 -6.45 7.36 -24.31
C ASP A 1094 -5.94 6.71 -23.00
N CYS A 1095 -6.03 5.36 -22.87
CA CYS A 1095 -5.32 4.50 -21.88
C CYS A 1095 -5.42 5.03 -20.45
N TRP A 1096 -6.48 5.77 -20.15
CA TRP A 1096 -6.68 6.43 -18.87
C TRP A 1096 -6.93 5.46 -17.72
N ARG A 1097 -7.33 4.24 -18.09
CA ARG A 1097 -7.39 3.03 -17.28
C ARG A 1097 -7.07 1.81 -18.14
N GLY A 1098 -6.81 0.68 -17.49
CA GLY A 1098 -6.56 -0.61 -18.13
C GLY A 1098 -7.77 -1.14 -18.93
N TYR A 1099 -7.50 -2.02 -19.89
CA TYR A 1099 -8.45 -2.70 -20.76
C TYR A 1099 -7.93 -4.08 -21.21
N SER A 1100 -8.84 -5.04 -21.41
CA SER A 1100 -8.50 -6.37 -21.92
C SER A 1100 -8.27 -6.36 -23.44
N TYR A 1101 -7.07 -5.94 -23.85
CA TYR A 1101 -6.72 -5.83 -25.26
C TYR A 1101 -6.87 -7.18 -25.99
N ASP A 1102 -6.44 -8.34 -25.51
CA ASP A 1102 -6.66 -9.56 -26.32
C ASP A 1102 -8.14 -10.00 -26.45
N ASN A 1103 -9.06 -9.36 -25.71
CA ASN A 1103 -10.51 -9.51 -25.86
C ASN A 1103 -11.17 -8.36 -26.64
N TRP A 1104 -10.39 -7.52 -27.33
CA TRP A 1104 -10.87 -6.37 -28.14
C TRP A 1104 -11.62 -5.31 -27.34
N LYS A 1105 -11.43 -5.27 -26.02
CA LYS A 1105 -11.92 -4.16 -25.19
C LYS A 1105 -10.98 -2.96 -25.36
N MET A 1106 -11.53 -1.77 -25.28
CA MET A 1106 -10.79 -0.49 -25.22
C MET A 1106 -11.01 0.17 -23.85
N PRO A 1107 -10.25 1.22 -23.46
CA PRO A 1107 -10.39 1.88 -22.15
C PRO A 1107 -11.83 2.29 -21.78
N ARG A 1108 -12.67 2.56 -22.79
CA ARG A 1108 -14.07 2.97 -22.63
C ARG A 1108 -15.05 1.84 -22.30
N HIS A 1109 -14.63 0.58 -22.45
CA HIS A 1109 -15.46 -0.56 -22.07
C HIS A 1109 -15.64 -0.61 -20.55
N ASN A 1110 -16.87 -0.82 -20.12
CA ASN A 1110 -17.18 -1.02 -18.71
C ASN A 1110 -16.95 -2.45 -18.26
N GLY A 1111 -16.89 -2.60 -16.94
CA GLY A 1111 -16.79 -3.88 -16.27
C GLY A 1111 -15.39 -4.13 -15.71
N ARG A 1112 -15.23 -5.27 -15.06
CA ARG A 1112 -13.95 -5.70 -14.51
C ARG A 1112 -12.87 -5.83 -15.58
N VAL A 1113 -11.69 -5.31 -15.29
CA VAL A 1113 -10.46 -5.56 -16.04
C VAL A 1113 -9.45 -6.29 -15.16
N TRP A 1114 -8.75 -7.26 -15.76
CA TRP A 1114 -7.77 -8.08 -15.05
C TRP A 1114 -6.59 -8.45 -15.94
N TYR A 1115 -5.45 -7.80 -15.71
CA TYR A 1115 -4.19 -8.16 -16.33
C TYR A 1115 -3.54 -9.33 -15.61
N ASN A 1116 -2.63 -10.01 -16.30
CA ASN A 1116 -1.84 -11.11 -15.78
C ASN A 1116 -0.48 -11.11 -16.48
N PRO A 1117 0.53 -11.78 -15.91
CA PRO A 1117 1.85 -11.93 -16.54
C PRO A 1117 1.86 -12.82 -17.81
N LYS A 1118 0.70 -13.17 -18.38
CA LYS A 1118 0.60 -14.04 -19.55
C LYS A 1118 -0.48 -13.55 -20.52
N PRO A 1119 -0.28 -13.75 -21.84
CA PRO A 1119 -1.38 -13.64 -22.79
C PRO A 1119 -2.55 -14.54 -22.34
N PRO A 1120 -3.81 -14.11 -22.48
CA PRO A 1120 -4.26 -12.96 -23.26
C PRO A 1120 -4.46 -11.65 -22.45
N ASN A 1121 -3.85 -11.43 -21.29
CA ASN A 1121 -3.99 -10.11 -20.62
C ASN A 1121 -2.63 -9.63 -20.13
N LEU A 1122 -1.61 -9.70 -20.98
CA LEU A 1122 -0.22 -9.43 -20.61
C LEU A 1122 -0.05 -7.98 -20.12
N TYR A 1123 0.55 -7.81 -18.94
CA TYR A 1123 1.11 -6.53 -18.52
C TYR A 1123 2.63 -6.53 -18.73
N ASP A 1124 3.18 -5.33 -18.81
CA ASP A 1124 4.61 -5.06 -18.65
C ASP A 1124 4.93 -4.80 -17.18
N ILE A 1125 6.17 -5.05 -16.78
CA ILE A 1125 6.65 -4.88 -15.41
C ILE A 1125 7.93 -4.09 -15.40
N ILE A 1126 7.95 -3.08 -14.54
CA ILE A 1126 9.08 -2.19 -14.36
C ILE A 1126 9.56 -2.39 -12.94
N HIS A 1127 10.72 -3.01 -12.79
CA HIS A 1127 11.36 -3.21 -11.49
C HIS A 1127 11.67 -1.86 -10.86
N PHE A 1128 11.56 -1.75 -9.54
CA PHE A 1128 11.76 -0.52 -8.79
C PHE A 1128 13.13 0.11 -8.99
N ASP A 1129 14.18 -0.68 -9.24
CA ASP A 1129 15.48 -0.16 -9.72
C ASP A 1129 15.39 0.76 -10.95
N HIS A 1130 14.58 0.38 -11.96
CA HIS A 1130 14.40 1.25 -13.13
C HIS A 1130 13.54 2.45 -12.81
N VAL A 1131 12.59 2.30 -11.88
CA VAL A 1131 11.76 3.41 -11.41
C VAL A 1131 12.64 4.45 -10.73
N ASP A 1132 13.48 4.01 -9.81
CA ASP A 1132 14.50 4.75 -9.06
C ASP A 1132 15.52 5.43 -10.02
N GLU A 1133 16.04 4.72 -11.02
CA GLU A 1133 16.93 5.31 -12.04
C GLU A 1133 16.26 6.43 -12.85
N LEU A 1134 14.98 6.29 -13.16
CA LEU A 1134 14.28 7.16 -14.12
C LEU A 1134 13.50 8.32 -13.47
N PHE A 1135 13.22 8.25 -12.18
CA PHE A 1135 12.52 9.29 -11.45
C PHE A 1135 13.43 10.50 -11.19
N GLY A 1136 12.86 11.69 -11.34
CA GLY A 1136 13.45 12.95 -10.88
C GLY A 1136 12.96 13.31 -9.48
N ASN A 1137 12.84 14.61 -9.20
CA ASN A 1137 12.13 15.10 -8.02
C ASN A 1137 10.60 14.95 -8.24
N LEU A 1138 9.91 14.33 -7.29
CA LEU A 1138 8.45 14.16 -7.31
C LEU A 1138 7.70 15.35 -6.70
N HIS A 1139 8.41 16.38 -6.22
CA HIS A 1139 7.85 17.67 -5.80
C HIS A 1139 6.70 17.53 -4.79
N SER A 1140 6.87 16.71 -3.76
CA SER A 1140 5.87 16.46 -2.71
C SER A 1140 4.54 15.88 -3.23
N ASN A 1141 4.62 15.00 -4.23
CA ASN A 1141 3.50 14.18 -4.68
C ASN A 1141 3.08 13.17 -3.59
N ALA A 1142 1.77 13.02 -3.34
CA ALA A 1142 1.23 12.02 -2.44
C ALA A 1142 0.98 10.68 -3.17
N ILE A 1143 1.59 9.60 -2.68
CA ILE A 1143 1.63 8.32 -3.37
C ILE A 1143 0.71 7.31 -2.70
N PHE A 1144 -0.19 6.71 -3.48
CA PHE A 1144 -1.16 5.71 -3.01
C PHE A 1144 -1.09 4.44 -3.86
N TYR A 1145 -1.07 3.29 -3.20
CA TYR A 1145 -0.92 1.97 -3.83
C TYR A 1145 -1.93 0.96 -3.30
N MET A 1146 -2.73 0.41 -4.21
CA MET A 1146 -3.49 -0.82 -4.00
C MET A 1146 -2.83 -1.95 -4.77
N SER A 1147 -2.02 -2.74 -4.06
CA SER A 1147 -1.32 -3.89 -4.63
C SER A 1147 -0.68 -4.76 -3.56
N CYS A 1148 -0.64 -6.08 -3.78
CA CYS A 1148 -0.05 -7.00 -2.82
C CYS A 1148 1.42 -6.68 -2.49
N THR A 1149 1.76 -6.72 -1.20
CA THR A 1149 3.12 -6.66 -0.61
C THR A 1149 3.99 -5.46 -0.96
N THR A 1150 3.57 -4.53 -1.81
CA THR A 1150 4.41 -3.41 -2.27
C THR A 1150 4.85 -2.50 -1.12
N ALA A 1151 3.97 -2.20 -0.16
CA ALA A 1151 4.36 -1.38 0.99
C ALA A 1151 5.35 -2.07 1.94
N ASP A 1152 5.45 -3.40 1.88
CA ASP A 1152 6.42 -4.16 2.67
C ASP A 1152 7.76 -4.34 1.93
N GLY A 1153 7.77 -4.12 0.61
CA GLY A 1153 8.94 -4.17 -0.25
C GLY A 1153 9.70 -2.84 -0.34
N ASP A 1154 10.29 -2.61 -1.50
CA ASP A 1154 11.16 -1.45 -1.78
C ASP A 1154 10.39 -0.21 -2.24
N GLY A 1155 9.15 -0.41 -2.72
CA GLY A 1155 8.31 0.65 -3.27
C GLY A 1155 8.28 1.94 -2.45
N PRO A 1156 7.93 1.92 -1.15
CA PRO A 1156 7.85 3.13 -0.34
C PRO A 1156 9.14 3.97 -0.35
N MET A 1157 10.29 3.32 -0.20
CA MET A 1157 11.57 4.03 -0.11
C MET A 1157 11.91 4.70 -1.44
N VAL A 1158 11.74 4.02 -2.57
CA VAL A 1158 11.98 4.60 -3.90
C VAL A 1158 11.21 5.90 -4.12
N TYR A 1159 9.94 5.94 -3.71
CA TYR A 1159 9.15 7.18 -3.83
C TYR A 1159 9.64 8.28 -2.88
N LEU A 1160 9.94 7.94 -1.62
CA LEU A 1160 10.40 8.88 -0.61
C LEU A 1160 11.79 9.45 -0.95
N ASP A 1161 12.69 8.63 -1.50
CA ASP A 1161 14.03 9.00 -1.95
C ASP A 1161 14.00 10.11 -3.00
N HIS A 1162 12.95 10.08 -3.84
CA HIS A 1162 12.71 11.02 -4.93
C HIS A 1162 11.82 12.21 -4.54
N GLY A 1163 11.59 12.44 -3.25
CA GLY A 1163 10.87 13.63 -2.78
C GLY A 1163 9.35 13.52 -2.86
N ALA A 1164 8.80 12.30 -2.82
CA ALA A 1164 7.38 12.13 -2.50
C ALA A 1164 7.07 12.71 -1.12
N LEU A 1165 5.83 13.18 -0.92
CA LEU A 1165 5.34 13.61 0.39
C LEU A 1165 5.21 12.41 1.32
N MET A 1166 4.53 11.37 0.85
CA MET A 1166 4.15 10.21 1.66
C MET A 1166 3.91 9.00 0.77
N PHE A 1167 3.83 7.82 1.38
CA PHE A 1167 3.43 6.58 0.71
C PHE A 1167 2.33 5.84 1.50
N TYR A 1168 1.23 5.49 0.84
CA TYR A 1168 0.17 4.64 1.36
C TYR A 1168 0.12 3.33 0.57
N GLY A 1169 0.09 2.17 1.23
CA GLY A 1169 -0.12 0.91 0.52
C GLY A 1169 -0.22 -0.36 1.37
N ASN A 1170 -0.47 -1.49 0.72
CA ASN A 1170 -0.68 -2.78 1.40
C ASN A 1170 0.65 -3.52 1.68
N ALA A 1171 0.97 -3.74 2.96
CA ALA A 1171 1.98 -4.69 3.43
C ALA A 1171 1.35 -6.08 3.68
N GLY A 1172 0.85 -6.70 2.61
CA GLY A 1172 0.09 -7.95 2.65
C GLY A 1172 -0.77 -8.08 1.39
N SER A 1173 -2.00 -8.57 1.50
CA SER A 1173 -2.93 -8.61 0.36
C SER A 1173 -3.41 -7.20 -0.03
N GLY A 1174 -3.51 -6.90 -1.33
CA GLY A 1174 -4.36 -5.84 -1.87
C GLY A 1174 -5.48 -6.50 -2.68
N LEU A 1175 -6.61 -6.80 -2.04
CA LEU A 1175 -7.60 -7.72 -2.59
C LEU A 1175 -8.70 -6.99 -3.36
N CYS A 1176 -8.82 -7.25 -4.66
CA CYS A 1176 -9.95 -6.76 -5.47
C CYS A 1176 -11.17 -7.71 -5.34
N PRO A 1177 -12.40 -7.23 -5.09
CA PRO A 1177 -12.84 -5.82 -5.13
C PRO A 1177 -12.86 -5.11 -3.75
N GLU A 1178 -12.35 -5.75 -2.71
CA GLU A 1178 -12.47 -5.29 -1.32
C GLU A 1178 -11.68 -4.01 -1.06
N ALA A 1179 -10.38 -4.05 -1.35
CA ALA A 1179 -9.47 -2.92 -1.18
C ALA A 1179 -9.84 -1.76 -2.11
N ASP A 1180 -10.38 -2.04 -3.30
CA ASP A 1180 -10.86 -0.98 -4.19
C ASP A 1180 -12.06 -0.24 -3.59
N LEU A 1181 -13.04 -0.94 -3.00
CA LEU A 1181 -14.17 -0.30 -2.31
C LEU A 1181 -13.69 0.54 -1.12
N GLN A 1182 -12.74 0.01 -0.35
CA GLN A 1182 -12.15 0.69 0.78
C GLN A 1182 -11.42 1.97 0.34
N ASP A 1183 -10.66 1.92 -0.75
CA ASP A 1183 -9.95 3.05 -1.31
C ASP A 1183 -10.91 4.09 -1.90
N ASP A 1184 -11.99 3.66 -2.57
CA ASP A 1184 -13.03 4.56 -3.11
C ASP A 1184 -13.61 5.48 -2.02
N GLU A 1185 -14.01 4.93 -0.87
CA GLU A 1185 -14.53 5.72 0.26
C GLU A 1185 -13.42 6.51 0.98
N PHE A 1186 -12.20 5.96 1.07
CA PHE A 1186 -11.05 6.66 1.63
C PHE A 1186 -10.69 7.92 0.82
N PHE A 1187 -10.62 7.82 -0.51
CA PHE A 1187 -10.31 8.95 -1.38
C PHE A 1187 -11.39 10.02 -1.35
N LYS A 1188 -12.65 9.62 -1.22
CA LYS A 1188 -13.73 10.57 -0.98
C LYS A 1188 -13.53 11.36 0.31
N ASP A 1189 -13.15 10.70 1.40
CA ASP A 1189 -12.91 11.37 2.68
C ASP A 1189 -11.72 12.35 2.62
N ILE A 1190 -10.60 11.97 2.00
CA ILE A 1190 -9.41 12.86 1.95
C ILE A 1190 -9.49 13.93 0.85
N LEU A 1191 -10.09 13.63 -0.31
CA LEU A 1191 -10.06 14.54 -1.47
C LEU A 1191 -11.30 15.42 -1.59
N VAL A 1192 -12.45 14.95 -1.11
CA VAL A 1192 -13.73 15.67 -1.15
C VAL A 1192 -14.09 16.27 0.20
N ASN A 1193 -13.92 15.52 1.29
CA ASN A 1193 -14.29 15.99 2.64
C ASN A 1193 -13.15 16.68 3.39
N GLY A 1194 -11.90 16.53 2.94
CA GLY A 1194 -10.72 17.19 3.52
C GLY A 1194 -10.31 16.66 4.88
N GLU A 1195 -10.54 15.38 5.13
CA GLU A 1195 -10.08 14.71 6.34
C GLU A 1195 -8.59 14.38 6.29
N THR A 1196 -7.97 14.19 7.47
CA THR A 1196 -6.59 13.72 7.50
C THR A 1196 -6.51 12.27 7.05
N ILE A 1197 -5.36 11.89 6.48
CA ILE A 1197 -5.16 10.56 5.89
C ILE A 1197 -5.36 9.44 6.91
N GLY A 1198 -4.80 9.59 8.10
CA GLY A 1198 -4.97 8.63 9.18
C GLY A 1198 -6.42 8.50 9.64
N GLN A 1199 -7.11 9.62 9.83
CA GLN A 1199 -8.52 9.63 10.26
C GLN A 1199 -9.43 8.97 9.22
N ALA A 1200 -9.28 9.33 7.94
CA ALA A 1200 -10.08 8.78 6.86
C ALA A 1200 -9.93 7.26 6.74
N TYR A 1201 -8.69 6.75 6.76
CA TYR A 1201 -8.42 5.32 6.65
C TYR A 1201 -8.90 4.55 7.90
N SER A 1202 -8.80 5.14 9.09
CA SER A 1202 -9.19 4.50 10.36
C SER A 1202 -10.64 4.01 10.37
N LYS A 1203 -11.56 4.75 9.72
CA LYS A 1203 -12.97 4.38 9.59
C LYS A 1203 -13.18 3.11 8.76
N GLN A 1204 -12.30 2.88 7.79
CA GLN A 1204 -12.41 1.75 6.87
C GLN A 1204 -11.93 0.45 7.51
N VAL A 1205 -10.96 0.52 8.43
CA VAL A 1205 -10.40 -0.67 9.09
C VAL A 1205 -11.49 -1.52 9.75
N TRP A 1206 -12.42 -0.90 10.48
CA TRP A 1206 -13.50 -1.65 11.14
C TRP A 1206 -14.46 -2.32 10.15
N LEU A 1207 -14.74 -1.66 9.02
CA LEU A 1207 -15.66 -2.15 7.99
C LEU A 1207 -15.05 -3.31 7.17
N HIS A 1208 -13.73 -3.29 6.99
CA HIS A 1208 -13.05 -4.15 6.03
C HIS A 1208 -12.18 -5.23 6.67
N TYR A 1209 -11.54 -4.91 7.81
CA TYR A 1209 -10.46 -5.67 8.43
C TYR A 1209 -10.68 -5.93 9.92
N ARG A 1210 -9.70 -6.57 10.57
CA ARG A 1210 -9.64 -6.67 12.03
C ARG A 1210 -9.21 -5.33 12.60
N ASP A 1211 -10.13 -4.65 13.29
CA ASP A 1211 -9.86 -3.46 14.07
C ASP A 1211 -9.41 -3.83 15.50
N TYR A 1212 -8.10 -3.86 15.73
CA TYR A 1212 -7.52 -4.17 17.04
C TYR A 1212 -7.72 -3.06 18.07
N THR A 1213 -8.13 -1.86 17.65
CA THR A 1213 -8.39 -0.74 18.56
C THR A 1213 -9.73 -0.89 19.28
N THR A 1214 -10.70 -1.55 18.64
CA THR A 1214 -12.00 -1.87 19.26
C THR A 1214 -12.08 -3.28 19.84
N GLN A 1215 -11.36 -4.23 19.23
CA GLN A 1215 -11.34 -5.66 19.57
C GLN A 1215 -12.73 -6.32 19.64
N ASP A 1216 -13.75 -5.68 19.06
CA ASP A 1216 -15.11 -6.17 19.16
C ASP A 1216 -15.31 -7.38 18.22
N PRO A 1217 -16.21 -8.31 18.56
CA PRO A 1217 -16.40 -9.52 17.75
C PRO A 1217 -16.80 -9.25 16.29
N THR A 1218 -17.43 -8.12 15.99
CA THR A 1218 -17.88 -7.76 14.63
C THR A 1218 -16.70 -7.45 13.73
N ALA A 1219 -15.74 -6.64 14.18
CA ALA A 1219 -14.52 -6.39 13.42
C ALA A 1219 -13.62 -7.62 13.36
N MET A 1220 -13.51 -8.37 14.48
CA MET A 1220 -12.62 -9.53 14.58
C MET A 1220 -13.05 -10.73 13.72
N TYR A 1221 -14.37 -10.93 13.57
CA TYR A 1221 -14.97 -12.12 12.97
C TYR A 1221 -16.11 -11.78 11.99
N GLY A 1222 -16.14 -10.56 11.48
CA GLY A 1222 -17.13 -10.10 10.51
C GLY A 1222 -16.97 -10.73 9.13
N PRO A 1223 -18.00 -10.63 8.27
CA PRO A 1223 -18.00 -11.22 6.94
C PRO A 1223 -16.89 -10.72 6.01
N SER A 1224 -16.46 -9.45 6.13
CA SER A 1224 -15.33 -8.92 5.32
C SER A 1224 -14.03 -9.49 5.84
N THR A 1225 -13.78 -9.36 7.14
CA THR A 1225 -12.58 -9.87 7.82
C THR A 1225 -12.34 -11.36 7.57
N LEU A 1226 -13.42 -12.15 7.56
CA LEU A 1226 -13.37 -13.61 7.38
C LEU A 1226 -13.66 -14.06 5.95
N TYR A 1227 -13.65 -13.15 4.98
CA TYR A 1227 -13.86 -13.50 3.58
C TYR A 1227 -12.88 -14.61 3.15
N GLY A 1228 -13.37 -15.51 2.28
CA GLY A 1228 -12.61 -16.62 1.67
C GLY A 1228 -12.17 -17.77 2.59
N GLY A 1229 -12.50 -17.73 3.89
CA GLY A 1229 -12.25 -18.81 4.84
C GLY A 1229 -10.76 -19.16 5.00
N LEU A 1230 -10.43 -20.39 5.40
CA LEU A 1230 -9.04 -20.82 5.64
C LEU A 1230 -8.12 -20.83 4.39
N SER A 1231 -8.68 -20.69 3.18
CA SER A 1231 -7.94 -20.78 1.91
C SER A 1231 -7.66 -19.42 1.25
N ILE A 1232 -8.43 -18.37 1.55
CA ILE A 1232 -8.21 -17.01 1.02
C ILE A 1232 -8.62 -16.02 2.12
N THR A 1233 -7.75 -15.75 3.09
CA THR A 1233 -8.04 -14.71 4.11
C THR A 1233 -7.51 -13.36 3.66
N ILE A 1234 -8.17 -12.27 4.08
CA ILE A 1234 -7.61 -10.93 3.96
C ILE A 1234 -6.49 -10.79 4.99
N THR A 1235 -5.26 -10.55 4.53
CA THR A 1235 -4.05 -10.50 5.36
C THR A 1235 -3.38 -9.12 5.36
N THR A 1236 -4.05 -8.13 4.79
CA THR A 1236 -3.59 -6.76 4.61
C THR A 1236 -3.17 -6.13 5.94
N MET A 1237 -1.97 -5.56 5.96
CA MET A 1237 -1.61 -4.50 6.90
C MET A 1237 -1.38 -3.26 6.06
N GLN A 1238 -2.23 -2.25 6.21
CA GLN A 1238 -2.04 -1.01 5.48
C GLN A 1238 -0.94 -0.19 6.14
N CYS A 1239 -0.12 0.45 5.31
CA CYS A 1239 0.96 1.32 5.72
C CYS A 1239 0.65 2.76 5.33
N ILE A 1240 0.88 3.70 6.26
CA ILE A 1240 0.94 5.14 6.00
C ILE A 1240 2.35 5.57 6.36
N TYR A 1241 3.21 5.71 5.35
CA TYR A 1241 4.56 6.22 5.52
C TYR A 1241 4.58 7.74 5.35
N GLY A 1242 4.60 8.46 6.47
CA GLY A 1242 4.44 9.92 6.57
C GLY A 1242 3.65 10.32 7.83
N ASP A 1243 3.45 11.61 8.02
CA ASP A 1243 2.56 12.15 9.07
C ASP A 1243 1.09 11.76 8.81
N PRO A 1244 0.43 11.01 9.72
CA PRO A 1244 -0.96 10.61 9.53
C PRO A 1244 -1.97 11.78 9.61
N ASN A 1245 -1.55 12.96 10.08
CA ASN A 1245 -2.36 14.18 10.10
C ASN A 1245 -2.25 15.02 8.83
N LEU A 1246 -1.55 14.55 7.79
CA LEU A 1246 -1.52 15.21 6.50
C LEU A 1246 -2.93 15.38 5.92
N ILE A 1247 -3.19 16.60 5.43
CA ILE A 1247 -4.34 16.95 4.59
C ILE A 1247 -3.78 17.18 3.19
N ILE A 1248 -4.37 16.54 2.19
CA ILE A 1248 -3.88 16.62 0.81
C ILE A 1248 -4.29 17.95 0.16
N TYR A 1249 -3.35 18.56 -0.57
CA TYR A 1249 -3.53 19.84 -1.25
C TYR A 1249 -4.80 19.89 -2.09
N SER A 1250 -5.47 21.05 -2.05
CA SER A 1250 -6.57 21.43 -2.93
C SER A 1250 -6.21 22.72 -3.68
N PRO A 1251 -6.63 22.88 -4.96
CA PRO A 1251 -6.49 24.14 -5.70
C PRO A 1251 -7.07 25.39 -5.01
N GLU A 1252 -7.90 25.20 -4.00
CA GLU A 1252 -8.46 26.26 -3.17
C GLU A 1252 -7.46 26.86 -2.17
N TRP A 1253 -6.34 26.19 -1.89
CA TRP A 1253 -5.31 26.66 -0.97
C TRP A 1253 -4.59 27.90 -1.51
N THR A 1254 -4.10 28.74 -0.60
CA THR A 1254 -3.31 29.93 -0.95
C THR A 1254 -1.87 29.77 -0.49
N ALA A 1255 -0.91 30.03 -1.37
CA ALA A 1255 0.50 29.96 -1.01
C ALA A 1255 0.79 30.83 0.23
N PRO A 1256 1.27 30.25 1.34
CA PRO A 1256 1.58 31.04 2.52
C PRO A 1256 2.67 32.06 2.17
N VAL A 1257 2.65 33.24 2.78
CA VAL A 1257 3.66 34.27 2.48
C VAL A 1257 4.85 34.10 3.42
N PRO A 1258 6.09 33.89 2.91
CA PRO A 1258 7.24 33.73 3.77
C PRO A 1258 7.60 35.03 4.50
N ALA A 1259 7.97 34.93 5.76
CA ALA A 1259 8.61 35.99 6.53
C ALA A 1259 10.11 36.11 6.19
N ASP A 1260 10.69 37.27 6.47
CA ASP A 1260 12.16 37.45 6.42
C ASP A 1260 12.84 36.68 7.57
N SER A 1261 14.09 36.26 7.33
CA SER A 1261 14.92 35.49 8.25
C SER A 1261 15.20 36.16 9.59
#